data_AF-A0A8B1N2S2-F1
#
_entry.id   AF-A0A8B1N2S2-F1
#
_cell.length_a   1.000
_cell.length_b   1.000
_cell.length_c   1.000
_cell.angle_alpha   90.00
_cell.angle_beta   90.00
_cell.angle_gamma   90.00
#
_symmetry.space_group_name_H-M   'P 1'
#
loop_
_entity.id
_entity.type
_entity.pdbx_description
1 polymer ?
#
loop_
_entity_poly.entity_id
_entity_poly.type
_entity_poly.pdbx_seq_one_letter_code
_entity_poly.pdbx_strand_id
1 'polypeptide(L)'
;MRALPLRAVFFDFDGTLWDPEPHIFHAYAEVFRRHGQVLTGSTWSTVVGTVGFDLWSELERLTGGRVDREAADAVVSRSTEERLAGLRSRPGVHRWLAESDRSGLARALVSNSRRPWIARYLRQCGIERGWQAIHSSEGQPDRAKPAPHLYQEALDRLGLRPDEAMAFEDSPSGITAAKRAGLRCVAVPNAMTAALDLSEADLTLASFAHTDLPQLLHSMGLRARSGPPRPHGSRAPRAMRGADSREAGRGIPEHRQGAPRMTVLPSANSCGEDVDDVLRHYYNPPHPLKAARGEGVYLCAEDGTRYLDCSSGTFNLTLGYSHPEIVEAVRAQAGELIHVTSKFQSGPVNELVSRLAEIAPDGLSRVHLKSSSGSDANEGAIKIAQHHTGNPDVVSLFRAHLGQTMGMIGASGAAFRRAPFPSQIPGVVHVPDPYCARCFYRQERATCGLLCAERINDFIDYASSGRVACVVVEPVSGNGGNIVAPDGYLQALRDLCDERGILLVFDEIQTGFGRTGQMFAADTFGVTPDLLTFGKGLGGSGLPIAGILAQERLTGLEGHHISSTFGANLLAAAAAVKTIEILRRPGFLENVRAVGAHVMSRLRELATQVPFMGDVRGEGLMIGVEIVDSDGEPDPALTNHLAERGMRHGLLLRTSLYGFGNVVKVRPPLIMTTEEADDMCDRLRRLFLDAA
;
A
#
# COMPACT_ATOMS: atom_id res chain seq x y z
N MET A 1 -12.47 -33.31 23.73
CA MET A 1 -13.42 -33.47 22.61
C MET A 1 -12.73 -33.03 21.31
N ARG A 2 -12.92 -33.75 20.19
CA ARG A 2 -12.39 -33.31 18.88
C ARG A 2 -13.23 -32.12 18.39
N ALA A 3 -12.60 -30.99 18.10
CA ALA A 3 -13.28 -29.79 17.60
C ALA A 3 -13.97 -30.08 16.26
N LEU A 4 -15.19 -29.57 16.08
CA LEU A 4 -15.96 -29.79 14.84
C LEU A 4 -15.46 -28.85 13.73
N PRO A 5 -15.28 -29.34 12.48
CA PRO A 5 -14.74 -28.54 11.41
C PRO A 5 -15.78 -27.53 10.89
N LEU A 6 -15.44 -26.24 10.92
CA LEU A 6 -16.20 -25.18 10.28
C LEU A 6 -15.58 -24.82 8.93
N ARG A 7 -16.42 -24.63 7.92
CA ARG A 7 -16.00 -24.37 6.52
C ARG A 7 -16.59 -23.09 5.96
N ALA A 8 -17.67 -22.58 6.54
CA ALA A 8 -18.23 -21.28 6.16
C ALA A 8 -18.85 -20.51 7.31
N VAL A 9 -18.98 -19.21 7.11
CA VAL A 9 -19.71 -18.28 7.97
C VAL A 9 -20.70 -17.48 7.14
N PHE A 10 -21.93 -17.38 7.59
CA PHE A 10 -23.02 -16.67 6.92
C PHE A 10 -23.41 -15.45 7.74
N PHE A 11 -23.67 -14.34 7.08
CA PHE A 11 -24.00 -13.08 7.74
C PHE A 11 -25.32 -12.54 7.21
N ASP A 12 -26.20 -12.09 8.11
CA ASP A 12 -27.16 -11.07 7.71
C ASP A 12 -26.45 -9.76 7.37
N PHE A 13 -27.12 -8.92 6.58
CA PHE A 13 -26.57 -7.65 6.16
C PHE A 13 -27.01 -6.49 7.05
N ASP A 14 -28.29 -6.14 6.94
CA ASP A 14 -28.91 -5.06 7.70
C ASP A 14 -28.96 -5.45 9.18
N GLY A 15 -28.60 -4.51 10.06
CA GLY A 15 -28.53 -4.73 11.50
C GLY A 15 -27.31 -5.53 11.96
N THR A 16 -26.78 -6.46 11.15
CA THR A 16 -25.61 -7.30 11.51
C THR A 16 -24.27 -6.77 11.01
N LEU A 17 -24.09 -6.50 9.71
CA LEU A 17 -22.82 -5.97 9.15
C LEU A 17 -22.85 -4.45 9.02
N TRP A 18 -24.04 -3.90 8.83
CA TRP A 18 -24.29 -2.47 8.62
C TRP A 18 -25.64 -2.16 9.26
N ASP A 19 -25.73 -1.08 10.06
CA ASP A 19 -26.90 -0.82 10.90
C ASP A 19 -27.69 0.41 10.43
N PRO A 20 -28.60 0.27 9.45
CA PRO A 20 -29.43 1.38 9.00
C PRO A 20 -30.64 1.64 9.90
N GLU A 21 -30.99 0.70 10.79
CA GLU A 21 -32.29 0.68 11.46
C GLU A 21 -32.57 1.92 12.31
N PRO A 22 -31.62 2.44 13.12
CA PRO A 22 -31.84 3.68 13.86
C PRO A 22 -32.10 4.88 12.95
N HIS A 23 -31.45 4.92 11.80
CA HIS A 23 -31.56 6.02 10.83
C HIS A 23 -32.92 6.01 10.13
N ILE A 24 -33.39 4.82 9.73
CA ILE A 24 -34.71 4.64 9.12
C ILE A 24 -35.80 4.92 10.17
N PHE A 25 -35.65 4.44 11.42
CA PHE A 25 -36.56 4.76 12.52
C PHE A 25 -36.71 6.28 12.71
N HIS A 26 -35.60 7.02 12.72
CA HIS A 26 -35.63 8.47 12.86
C HIS A 26 -36.29 9.18 11.66
N ALA A 27 -36.19 8.64 10.45
CA ALA A 27 -36.89 9.16 9.28
C ALA A 27 -38.41 8.99 9.40
N TYR A 28 -38.89 7.82 9.86
CA TYR A 28 -40.32 7.62 10.13
C TYR A 28 -40.82 8.44 11.33
N ALA A 29 -40.02 8.53 12.40
CA ALA A 29 -40.35 9.33 13.58
C ALA A 29 -40.49 10.82 13.25
N GLU A 30 -39.79 11.31 12.21
CA GLU A 30 -39.98 12.66 11.69
C GLU A 30 -41.40 12.88 11.15
N VAL A 31 -41.92 11.94 10.38
CA VAL A 31 -43.30 12.00 9.86
C VAL A 31 -44.31 11.91 11.01
N PHE A 32 -44.15 10.95 11.92
CA PHE A 32 -45.05 10.83 13.09
C PHE A 32 -45.13 12.12 13.90
N ARG A 33 -43.98 12.79 14.12
CA ARG A 33 -43.92 14.07 14.84
C ARG A 33 -44.65 15.20 14.12
N ARG A 34 -44.60 15.24 12.78
CA ARG A 34 -45.36 16.21 11.97
C ARG A 34 -46.87 16.04 12.12
N HIS A 35 -47.32 14.83 12.47
CA HIS A 35 -48.70 14.49 12.77
C HIS A 35 -49.04 14.50 14.27
N GLY A 36 -48.15 15.04 15.12
CA GLY A 36 -48.36 15.13 16.57
C GLY A 36 -48.32 13.79 17.31
N GLN A 37 -47.79 12.74 16.67
CA GLN A 37 -47.65 11.41 17.25
C GLN A 37 -46.17 11.07 17.53
N VAL A 38 -45.94 10.08 18.38
CA VAL A 38 -44.60 9.55 18.68
C VAL A 38 -44.51 8.12 18.20
N LEU A 39 -43.57 7.85 17.30
CA LEU A 39 -43.24 6.48 16.90
C LEU A 39 -42.51 5.79 18.06
N THR A 40 -43.12 4.75 18.63
CA THR A 40 -42.56 4.00 19.76
C THR A 40 -41.72 2.82 19.29
N GLY A 41 -40.76 2.38 20.12
CA GLY A 41 -40.00 1.17 19.87
C GLY A 41 -40.87 -0.08 19.73
N SER A 42 -41.97 -0.17 20.48
CA SER A 42 -42.95 -1.27 20.38
C SER A 42 -43.70 -1.30 19.05
N THR A 43 -44.03 -0.13 18.48
CA THR A 43 -44.63 -0.04 17.14
C THR A 43 -43.61 -0.35 16.05
N TRP A 44 -42.36 0.06 16.24
CA TRP A 44 -41.29 -0.24 15.30
C TRP A 44 -40.97 -1.74 15.27
N SER A 45 -40.90 -2.40 16.43
CA SER A 45 -40.55 -3.82 16.55
C SER A 45 -41.52 -4.77 15.84
N THR A 46 -42.74 -4.35 15.52
CA THR A 46 -43.68 -5.19 14.76
C THR A 46 -43.39 -5.20 13.26
N VAL A 47 -42.58 -4.26 12.75
CA VAL A 47 -42.29 -4.11 11.32
C VAL A 47 -40.82 -4.38 10.96
N VAL A 48 -39.88 -4.26 11.90
CA VAL A 48 -38.46 -4.56 11.67
C VAL A 48 -38.26 -6.00 11.17
N GLY A 49 -37.43 -6.16 10.13
CA GLY A 49 -37.06 -7.47 9.58
C GLY A 49 -38.14 -8.15 8.71
N THR A 50 -39.30 -7.53 8.50
CA THR A 50 -40.40 -8.07 7.69
C THR A 50 -40.44 -7.49 6.27
N VAL A 51 -41.08 -8.19 5.33
CA VAL A 51 -41.28 -7.71 3.95
C VAL A 51 -42.63 -7.00 3.86
N GLY A 52 -42.62 -5.67 3.96
CA GLY A 52 -43.80 -4.81 3.80
C GLY A 52 -44.01 -3.87 5.00
N PHE A 53 -43.48 -2.65 4.91
CA PHE A 53 -43.64 -1.61 5.92
C PHE A 53 -44.94 -0.82 5.66
N ASP A 54 -45.97 -0.96 6.50
CA ASP A 54 -47.12 -0.03 6.49
C ASP A 54 -47.32 0.62 7.86
N LEU A 55 -46.43 1.57 8.17
CA LEU A 55 -46.55 2.42 9.36
C LEU A 55 -47.61 3.53 9.18
N TRP A 56 -48.09 3.73 7.95
CA TRP A 56 -49.07 4.78 7.64
C TRP A 56 -50.46 4.40 8.11
N SER A 57 -50.87 3.14 7.94
CA SER A 57 -52.13 2.65 8.51
C SER A 57 -52.21 2.82 10.03
N GLU A 58 -51.08 2.64 10.74
CA GLU A 58 -51.02 2.87 12.18
C GLU A 58 -51.05 4.36 12.53
N LEU A 59 -50.37 5.21 11.77
CA LEU A 59 -50.44 6.66 11.94
C LEU A 59 -51.86 7.20 11.68
N GLU A 60 -52.55 6.69 10.66
CA GLU A 60 -53.96 7.00 10.37
C GLU A 60 -54.87 6.58 11.51
N ARG A 61 -54.64 5.40 12.10
CA ARG A 61 -55.36 4.92 13.28
C ARG A 61 -55.16 5.83 14.50
N LEU A 62 -53.92 6.27 14.75
CA LEU A 62 -53.57 7.12 15.89
C LEU A 62 -54.08 8.56 15.74
N THR A 63 -54.14 9.07 14.51
CA THR A 63 -54.55 10.44 14.20
C THR A 63 -56.04 10.59 13.89
N GLY A 64 -56.74 9.48 13.59
CA GLY A 64 -58.15 9.49 13.19
C GLY A 64 -58.41 10.13 11.82
N GLY A 65 -57.36 10.40 11.04
CA GLY A 65 -57.41 11.08 9.74
C GLY A 65 -56.59 10.35 8.68
N ARG A 66 -56.83 10.68 7.40
CA ARG A 66 -56.04 10.13 6.28
C ARG A 66 -54.66 10.80 6.24
N VAL A 67 -53.61 10.00 6.06
CA VAL A 67 -52.26 10.47 5.83
C VAL A 67 -52.04 10.59 4.33
N ASP A 68 -51.43 11.68 3.88
CA ASP A 68 -50.89 11.77 2.53
C ASP A 68 -49.65 10.88 2.45
N ARG A 69 -49.88 9.62 2.06
CA ARG A 69 -48.85 8.58 2.04
C ARG A 69 -47.73 8.91 1.05
N GLU A 70 -48.05 9.56 -0.07
CA GLU A 70 -47.04 9.95 -1.08
C GLU A 70 -46.12 11.04 -0.52
N ALA A 71 -46.67 12.06 0.14
CA ALA A 71 -45.88 13.09 0.80
C ALA A 71 -45.06 12.53 1.98
N ALA A 72 -45.64 11.61 2.76
CA ALA A 72 -44.95 10.93 3.85
C ALA A 72 -43.77 10.09 3.35
N ASP A 73 -43.97 9.28 2.30
CA ASP A 73 -42.94 8.46 1.68
C ASP A 73 -41.80 9.31 1.09
N ALA A 74 -42.11 10.48 0.51
CA ALA A 74 -41.10 11.41 0.01
C ALA A 74 -40.24 11.99 1.15
N VAL A 75 -40.84 12.30 2.31
CA VAL A 75 -40.09 12.77 3.49
C VAL A 75 -39.20 11.67 4.04
N VAL A 76 -39.73 10.44 4.21
CA VAL A 76 -38.94 9.30 4.68
C VAL A 76 -37.80 9.00 3.73
N SER A 77 -38.04 8.96 2.42
CA SER A 77 -37.03 8.62 1.42
C SER A 77 -35.85 9.61 1.46
N ARG A 78 -36.14 10.91 1.46
CA ARG A 78 -35.11 11.95 1.56
C ARG A 78 -34.36 11.92 2.90
N SER A 79 -35.09 11.84 4.02
CA SER A 79 -34.48 11.79 5.37
C SER A 79 -33.62 10.53 5.53
N THR A 80 -34.05 9.41 4.97
CA THR A 80 -33.29 8.15 4.95
C THR A 80 -32.02 8.30 4.09
N GLU A 81 -32.10 8.85 2.89
CA GLU A 81 -30.93 9.05 2.02
C GLU A 81 -29.88 9.95 2.69
N GLU A 82 -30.30 11.06 3.29
CA GLU A 82 -29.42 11.98 4.02
C GLU A 82 -28.76 11.31 5.22
N ARG A 83 -29.52 10.52 5.99
CA ARG A 83 -29.02 9.86 7.21
C ARG A 83 -28.11 8.67 6.94
N LEU A 84 -28.36 7.96 5.84
CA LEU A 84 -27.54 6.83 5.43
C LEU A 84 -26.31 7.29 4.65
N ALA A 85 -26.27 8.53 4.16
CA ALA A 85 -25.11 9.09 3.49
C ALA A 85 -23.87 9.01 4.39
N GLY A 86 -22.87 8.25 3.94
CA GLY A 86 -21.61 8.11 4.65
C GLY A 86 -21.62 7.14 5.83
N LEU A 87 -22.74 6.48 6.15
CA LEU A 87 -22.78 5.43 7.18
C LEU A 87 -21.84 4.27 6.80
N ARG A 88 -21.05 3.80 7.76
CA ARG A 88 -20.05 2.73 7.58
C ARG A 88 -20.52 1.42 8.21
N SER A 89 -19.82 0.33 7.93
CA SER A 89 -20.06 -0.97 8.55
C SER A 89 -19.95 -0.89 10.07
N ARG A 90 -20.59 -1.84 10.78
CA ARG A 90 -20.52 -1.91 12.24
C ARG A 90 -19.08 -2.13 12.71
N PRO A 91 -18.67 -1.59 13.87
CA PRO A 91 -17.33 -1.77 14.41
C PRO A 91 -16.90 -3.25 14.48
N GLY A 92 -15.68 -3.55 14.01
CA GLY A 92 -15.12 -4.90 13.99
C GLY A 92 -15.43 -5.74 12.74
N VAL A 93 -16.40 -5.35 11.91
CA VAL A 93 -16.80 -6.11 10.70
C VAL A 93 -15.61 -6.35 9.75
N HIS A 94 -14.83 -5.32 9.41
CA HIS A 94 -13.68 -5.48 8.52
C HIS A 94 -12.63 -6.47 9.06
N ARG A 95 -12.40 -6.47 10.38
CA ARG A 95 -11.51 -7.42 11.05
C ARG A 95 -12.02 -8.85 10.88
N TRP A 96 -13.30 -9.08 11.18
CA TRP A 96 -13.95 -10.39 11.08
C TRP A 96 -13.96 -10.95 9.66
N LEU A 97 -14.20 -10.08 8.68
CA LEU A 97 -14.12 -10.44 7.27
C LEU A 97 -12.69 -10.87 6.91
N ALA A 98 -11.67 -10.10 7.29
CA ALA A 98 -10.27 -10.47 7.05
C ALA A 98 -9.85 -11.76 7.79
N GLU A 99 -10.37 -12.00 8.99
CA GLU A 99 -10.11 -13.23 9.75
C GLU A 99 -10.76 -14.46 9.11
N SER A 100 -11.96 -14.29 8.55
CA SER A 100 -12.63 -15.34 7.78
C SER A 100 -11.78 -15.76 6.58
N ASP A 101 -11.22 -14.78 5.87
CA ASP A 101 -10.31 -15.01 4.73
C ASP A 101 -9.02 -15.70 5.18
N ARG A 102 -8.37 -15.22 6.24
CA ARG A 102 -7.16 -15.86 6.81
C ARG A 102 -7.40 -17.28 7.30
N SER A 103 -8.61 -17.56 7.78
CA SER A 103 -9.02 -18.89 8.26
C SER A 103 -9.48 -19.83 7.14
N GLY A 104 -9.54 -19.35 5.90
CA GLY A 104 -9.98 -20.12 4.73
C GLY A 104 -11.46 -20.51 4.78
N LEU A 105 -12.29 -19.74 5.49
CA LEU A 105 -13.73 -19.95 5.59
C LEU A 105 -14.43 -19.28 4.40
N ALA A 106 -15.35 -19.99 3.76
CA ALA A 106 -16.24 -19.36 2.79
C ALA A 106 -17.22 -18.41 3.49
N ARG A 107 -17.64 -17.36 2.80
CA ARG A 107 -18.61 -16.37 3.29
C ARG A 107 -19.85 -16.35 2.42
N ALA A 108 -21.02 -16.33 3.04
CA ALA A 108 -22.26 -16.01 2.37
C ALA A 108 -22.98 -14.85 3.06
N LEU A 109 -23.65 -14.02 2.26
CA LEU A 109 -24.55 -12.99 2.75
C LEU A 109 -26.00 -13.49 2.55
N VAL A 110 -26.82 -13.41 3.59
CA VAL A 110 -28.20 -13.93 3.58
C VAL A 110 -29.12 -12.89 4.18
N SER A 111 -29.90 -12.17 3.37
CA SER A 111 -30.68 -11.01 3.83
C SER A 111 -32.10 -10.97 3.25
N ASN A 112 -33.04 -10.35 3.97
CA ASN A 112 -34.38 -10.07 3.46
C ASN A 112 -34.39 -8.89 2.47
N SER A 113 -33.36 -8.05 2.47
CA SER A 113 -33.26 -6.87 1.60
C SER A 113 -33.08 -7.24 0.13
N ARG A 114 -33.49 -6.34 -0.75
CA ARG A 114 -33.35 -6.52 -2.22
C ARG A 114 -31.89 -6.38 -2.64
N ARG A 115 -31.49 -7.07 -3.72
CA ARG A 115 -30.11 -7.00 -4.26
C ARG A 115 -29.60 -5.58 -4.53
N PRO A 116 -30.37 -4.64 -5.11
CA PRO A 116 -29.87 -3.28 -5.34
C PRO A 116 -29.51 -2.55 -4.04
N TRP A 117 -30.28 -2.77 -2.98
CA TRP A 117 -30.03 -2.21 -1.64
C TRP A 117 -28.73 -2.77 -1.06
N ILE A 118 -28.61 -4.09 -1.04
CA ILE A 118 -27.41 -4.80 -0.57
C ILE A 118 -26.17 -4.32 -1.35
N ALA A 119 -26.25 -4.30 -2.68
CA ALA A 119 -25.12 -3.93 -3.53
C ALA A 119 -24.67 -2.47 -3.30
N ARG A 120 -25.62 -1.54 -3.13
CA ARG A 120 -25.31 -0.13 -2.84
C ARG A 120 -24.53 0.00 -1.53
N TYR A 121 -25.03 -0.61 -0.46
CA TYR A 121 -24.45 -0.39 0.86
C TYR A 121 -23.25 -1.28 1.18
N LEU A 122 -23.10 -2.44 0.52
CA LEU A 122 -21.84 -3.17 0.51
C LEU A 122 -20.70 -2.31 -0.05
N ARG A 123 -20.94 -1.59 -1.17
CA ARG A 123 -19.97 -0.65 -1.75
C ARG A 123 -19.69 0.52 -0.80
N GLN A 124 -20.74 1.14 -0.24
CA GLN A 124 -20.58 2.24 0.71
C GLN A 124 -19.77 1.84 1.95
N CYS A 125 -19.90 0.60 2.39
CA CYS A 125 -19.16 0.05 3.52
C CYS A 125 -17.77 -0.48 3.15
N GLY A 126 -17.39 -0.56 1.88
CA GLY A 126 -16.12 -1.13 1.44
C GLY A 126 -15.96 -2.61 1.76
N ILE A 127 -17.06 -3.38 1.70
CA ILE A 127 -17.10 -4.83 2.00
C ILE A 127 -17.79 -5.63 0.89
N GLU A 128 -17.78 -5.16 -0.34
CA GLU A 128 -18.46 -5.78 -1.49
C GLU A 128 -17.77 -7.04 -2.04
N ARG A 129 -16.52 -7.29 -1.66
CA ARG A 129 -15.70 -8.38 -2.18
C ARG A 129 -15.68 -9.59 -1.24
N GLY A 130 -15.42 -10.76 -1.83
CA GLY A 130 -15.08 -11.97 -1.09
C GLY A 130 -16.28 -12.75 -0.50
N TRP A 131 -17.49 -12.48 -0.99
CA TRP A 131 -18.70 -13.29 -0.80
C TRP A 131 -18.76 -14.39 -1.85
N GLN A 132 -18.86 -15.66 -1.44
CA GLN A 132 -19.03 -16.79 -2.37
C GLN A 132 -20.51 -17.02 -2.73
N ALA A 133 -21.43 -16.50 -1.91
CA ALA A 133 -22.85 -16.50 -2.19
C ALA A 133 -23.52 -15.25 -1.57
N ILE A 134 -24.50 -14.68 -2.29
CA ILE A 134 -25.37 -13.61 -1.79
C ILE A 134 -26.82 -14.00 -2.10
N HIS A 135 -27.59 -14.28 -1.05
CA HIS A 135 -28.99 -14.68 -1.12
C HIS A 135 -29.87 -13.57 -0.53
N SER A 136 -30.90 -13.22 -1.29
CA SER A 136 -31.82 -12.11 -1.02
C SER A 136 -33.24 -12.61 -1.24
N SER A 137 -34.18 -12.16 -0.41
CA SER A 137 -35.61 -12.46 -0.61
C SER A 137 -36.19 -11.80 -1.87
N GLU A 138 -35.51 -10.78 -2.42
CA GLU A 138 -36.02 -9.87 -3.45
C GLU A 138 -37.36 -9.20 -3.08
N GLY A 139 -37.69 -9.13 -1.79
CA GLY A 139 -38.98 -8.65 -1.31
C GLY A 139 -40.14 -9.61 -1.55
N GLN A 140 -39.87 -10.92 -1.65
CA GLN A 140 -40.90 -11.97 -1.73
C GLN A 140 -41.21 -12.48 -0.31
N PRO A 141 -42.42 -12.22 0.25
CA PRO A 141 -42.76 -12.58 1.62
C PRO A 141 -42.60 -14.06 1.94
N ASP A 142 -43.01 -14.94 1.02
CA ASP A 142 -42.96 -16.41 1.19
C ASP A 142 -41.53 -16.98 1.28
N ARG A 143 -40.53 -16.18 0.86
CA ARG A 143 -39.11 -16.56 0.90
C ARG A 143 -38.32 -15.85 2.00
N ALA A 144 -38.92 -14.84 2.62
CA ALA A 144 -38.26 -14.04 3.64
C ALA A 144 -38.09 -14.81 4.95
N LYS A 145 -37.05 -14.47 5.72
CA LYS A 145 -36.89 -14.91 7.10
C LYS A 145 -38.18 -14.55 7.88
N PRO A 146 -38.80 -15.47 8.65
CA PRO A 146 -38.21 -16.64 9.31
C PRO A 146 -38.25 -17.96 8.52
N ALA A 147 -38.57 -17.95 7.22
CA ALA A 147 -38.44 -19.15 6.39
C ALA A 147 -36.96 -19.53 6.23
N PRO A 148 -36.59 -20.83 6.26
CA PRO A 148 -35.18 -21.26 6.19
C PRO A 148 -34.59 -21.20 4.78
N HIS A 149 -35.38 -20.86 3.76
CA HIS A 149 -35.05 -21.05 2.35
C HIS A 149 -33.75 -20.35 1.94
N LEU A 150 -33.54 -19.08 2.33
CA LEU A 150 -32.34 -18.35 1.93
C LEU A 150 -31.05 -18.97 2.50
N TYR A 151 -31.12 -19.55 3.71
CA TYR A 151 -30.01 -20.26 4.33
C TYR A 151 -29.76 -21.64 3.71
N GLN A 152 -30.83 -22.36 3.38
CA GLN A 152 -30.74 -23.64 2.67
C GLN A 152 -30.12 -23.46 1.27
N GLU A 153 -30.55 -22.43 0.54
CA GLU A 153 -29.98 -22.10 -0.77
C GLU A 153 -28.48 -21.74 -0.67
N ALA A 154 -28.07 -21.03 0.39
CA ALA A 154 -26.66 -20.71 0.63
C ALA A 154 -25.82 -21.96 0.94
N LEU A 155 -26.36 -22.90 1.74
CA LEU A 155 -25.74 -24.19 2.00
C LEU A 155 -25.58 -25.02 0.71
N ASP A 156 -26.65 -25.12 -0.08
CA ASP A 156 -26.66 -25.87 -1.34
C ASP A 156 -25.67 -25.27 -2.35
N ARG A 157 -25.66 -23.95 -2.48
CA ARG A 157 -24.74 -23.23 -3.37
C ARG A 157 -23.27 -23.51 -3.03
N LEU A 158 -22.96 -23.68 -1.75
CA LEU A 158 -21.61 -23.95 -1.26
C LEU A 158 -21.33 -25.45 -1.05
N GLY A 159 -22.30 -26.34 -1.30
CA GLY A 159 -22.15 -27.78 -1.08
C GLY A 159 -21.75 -28.13 0.37
N LEU A 160 -22.42 -27.51 1.34
CA LEU A 160 -22.15 -27.66 2.78
C LEU A 160 -23.30 -28.36 3.50
N ARG A 161 -22.98 -29.17 4.51
CA ARG A 161 -23.97 -29.59 5.50
C ARG A 161 -24.20 -28.47 6.53
N PRO A 162 -25.38 -28.39 7.18
CA PRO A 162 -25.65 -27.37 8.19
C PRO A 162 -24.62 -27.32 9.33
N ASP A 163 -24.07 -28.46 9.75
CA ASP A 163 -23.06 -28.54 10.83
C ASP A 163 -21.69 -27.95 10.45
N GLU A 164 -21.44 -27.70 9.16
CA GLU A 164 -20.20 -27.14 8.61
C GLU A 164 -20.24 -25.62 8.44
N ALA A 165 -21.36 -24.96 8.73
CA ALA A 165 -21.53 -23.51 8.64
C ALA A 165 -22.15 -22.91 9.92
N MET A 166 -21.99 -21.60 10.08
CA MET A 166 -22.50 -20.83 11.22
C MET A 166 -23.05 -19.49 10.72
N ALA A 167 -24.20 -19.07 11.24
CA ALA A 167 -24.86 -17.82 10.90
C ALA A 167 -24.64 -16.74 11.97
N PHE A 168 -24.54 -15.49 11.54
CA PHE A 168 -24.55 -14.29 12.36
C PHE A 168 -25.78 -13.46 12.00
N GLU A 169 -26.62 -13.19 12.99
CA GLU A 169 -27.94 -12.57 12.85
C GLU A 169 -28.18 -11.59 13.99
N ASP A 170 -28.94 -10.53 13.78
CA ASP A 170 -29.26 -9.56 14.82
C ASP A 170 -30.75 -9.56 15.22
N SER A 171 -31.62 -10.24 14.47
CA SER A 171 -33.08 -10.25 14.69
C SER A 171 -33.64 -11.63 15.04
N PRO A 172 -34.76 -11.71 15.80
CA PRO A 172 -35.40 -12.99 16.12
C PRO A 172 -35.80 -13.79 14.87
N SER A 173 -36.36 -13.12 13.84
CA SER A 173 -36.78 -13.79 12.61
C SER A 173 -35.60 -14.41 11.85
N GLY A 174 -34.45 -13.74 11.85
CA GLY A 174 -33.23 -14.26 11.23
C GLY A 174 -32.60 -15.41 12.00
N ILE A 175 -32.56 -15.30 13.33
CA ILE A 175 -32.15 -16.41 14.20
C ILE A 175 -33.03 -17.64 13.95
N THR A 176 -34.35 -17.49 13.99
CA THR A 176 -35.28 -18.60 13.71
C THR A 176 -35.06 -19.20 12.32
N ALA A 177 -34.82 -18.38 11.28
CA ALA A 177 -34.52 -18.88 9.93
C ALA A 177 -33.24 -19.72 9.91
N ALA A 178 -32.15 -19.25 10.53
CA ALA A 178 -30.88 -19.96 10.60
C ALA A 178 -31.02 -21.28 11.37
N LYS A 179 -31.73 -21.27 12.52
CA LYS A 179 -31.99 -22.47 13.33
C LYS A 179 -32.85 -23.49 12.59
N ARG A 180 -33.89 -23.05 11.87
CA ARG A 180 -34.71 -23.93 11.01
C ARG A 180 -33.93 -24.52 9.83
N ALA A 181 -32.90 -23.84 9.35
CA ALA A 181 -31.97 -24.37 8.36
C ALA A 181 -30.92 -25.34 8.96
N GLY A 182 -30.94 -25.55 10.28
CA GLY A 182 -30.03 -26.46 10.99
C GLY A 182 -28.66 -25.87 11.32
N LEU A 183 -28.49 -24.55 11.15
CA LEU A 183 -27.22 -23.87 11.42
C LEU A 183 -27.02 -23.62 12.92
N ARG A 184 -25.75 -23.50 13.32
CA ARG A 184 -25.41 -22.77 14.54
C ARG A 184 -25.61 -21.27 14.28
N CYS A 185 -26.20 -20.55 15.22
CA CYS A 185 -26.51 -19.14 15.08
C CYS A 185 -25.91 -18.34 16.25
N VAL A 186 -25.20 -17.27 15.93
CA VAL A 186 -24.68 -16.30 16.88
C VAL A 186 -25.45 -14.99 16.70
N ALA A 187 -26.13 -14.57 17.75
CA ALA A 187 -26.82 -13.29 17.77
C ALA A 187 -25.82 -12.14 17.91
N VAL A 188 -25.93 -11.10 17.09
CA VAL A 188 -25.12 -9.87 17.13
C VAL A 188 -26.06 -8.66 17.17
N PRO A 189 -26.81 -8.44 18.27
CA PRO A 189 -27.84 -7.41 18.31
C PRO A 189 -27.31 -6.01 18.04
N ASN A 190 -28.17 -5.18 17.47
CA ASN A 190 -28.01 -3.74 17.38
C ASN A 190 -28.78 -3.05 18.54
N ALA A 191 -28.74 -1.72 18.62
CA ALA A 191 -29.38 -0.99 19.73
C ALA A 191 -30.90 -1.20 19.82
N MET A 192 -31.55 -1.50 18.68
CA MET A 192 -32.99 -1.75 18.58
C MET A 192 -33.34 -3.21 18.83
N THR A 193 -32.50 -4.15 18.38
CA THR A 193 -32.77 -5.59 18.54
C THR A 193 -32.27 -6.18 19.86
N ALA A 194 -31.39 -5.49 20.58
CA ALA A 194 -30.87 -5.93 21.89
C ALA A 194 -31.95 -6.14 22.97
N ALA A 195 -33.11 -5.49 22.83
CA ALA A 195 -34.24 -5.63 23.75
C ALA A 195 -35.25 -6.73 23.34
N LEU A 196 -35.04 -7.38 22.19
CA LEU A 196 -35.90 -8.46 21.70
C LEU A 196 -35.46 -9.82 22.28
N ASP A 197 -36.34 -10.81 22.17
CA ASP A 197 -36.00 -12.19 22.56
C ASP A 197 -35.11 -12.85 21.49
N LEU A 198 -33.82 -12.99 21.81
CA LEU A 198 -32.80 -13.62 20.97
C LEU A 198 -32.39 -15.01 21.50
N SER A 199 -33.19 -15.59 22.41
CA SER A 199 -32.84 -16.81 23.15
C SER A 199 -32.73 -18.08 22.29
N GLU A 200 -33.25 -18.07 21.05
CA GLU A 200 -33.07 -19.15 20.08
C GLU A 200 -31.63 -19.27 19.55
N ALA A 201 -30.79 -18.23 19.71
CA ALA A 201 -29.39 -18.26 19.28
C ALA A 201 -28.52 -19.10 20.22
N ASP A 202 -27.47 -19.73 19.67
CA ASP A 202 -26.54 -20.56 20.45
C ASP A 202 -25.57 -19.72 21.29
N LEU A 203 -25.33 -18.48 20.88
CA LEU A 203 -24.49 -17.50 21.60
C LEU A 203 -24.96 -16.08 21.24
N THR A 204 -24.77 -15.12 22.13
CA THR A 204 -24.93 -13.69 21.83
C THR A 204 -23.60 -12.96 21.97
N LEU A 205 -23.25 -12.16 20.97
CA LEU A 205 -22.11 -11.23 20.99
C LEU A 205 -22.61 -9.80 21.09
N ALA A 206 -22.07 -9.02 22.03
CA ALA A 206 -22.41 -7.60 22.14
C ALA A 206 -22.03 -6.80 20.89
N SER A 207 -20.89 -7.13 20.27
CA SER A 207 -20.41 -6.52 19.02
C SER A 207 -19.25 -7.32 18.45
N PHE A 208 -19.06 -7.27 17.12
CA PHE A 208 -17.86 -7.77 16.45
C PHE A 208 -16.57 -7.08 16.91
N ALA A 209 -16.65 -5.88 17.50
CA ALA A 209 -15.48 -5.16 18.01
C ALA A 209 -14.82 -5.86 19.22
N HIS A 210 -15.60 -6.54 20.05
CA HIS A 210 -15.14 -7.03 21.37
C HIS A 210 -14.63 -8.48 21.37
N THR A 211 -14.89 -9.23 20.30
CA THR A 211 -14.48 -10.63 20.17
C THR A 211 -13.84 -10.81 18.81
N ASP A 212 -12.81 -11.63 18.69
CA ASP A 212 -12.26 -12.06 17.40
C ASP A 212 -12.81 -13.43 16.98
N LEU A 213 -12.80 -13.71 15.67
CA LEU A 213 -13.35 -14.95 15.14
C LEU A 213 -12.62 -16.20 15.68
N PRO A 214 -11.28 -16.26 15.76
CA PRO A 214 -10.58 -17.40 16.37
C PRO A 214 -11.02 -17.70 17.81
N GLN A 215 -11.16 -16.67 18.65
CA GLN A 215 -11.60 -16.79 20.04
C GLN A 215 -13.04 -17.30 20.13
N LEU A 216 -13.94 -16.79 19.28
CA LEU A 216 -15.31 -17.31 19.19
C LEU A 216 -15.32 -18.79 18.79
N LEU A 217 -14.58 -19.15 17.73
CA LEU A 217 -14.53 -20.54 17.26
C LEU A 217 -14.01 -21.46 18.36
N HIS A 218 -12.98 -21.03 19.10
CA HIS A 218 -12.45 -21.76 20.23
C HIS A 218 -13.48 -21.94 21.34
N SER A 219 -14.20 -20.89 21.74
CA SER A 219 -15.22 -20.96 22.80
C SER A 219 -16.40 -21.86 22.43
N MET A 220 -16.68 -22.00 21.13
CA MET A 220 -17.73 -22.89 20.60
C MET A 220 -17.22 -24.30 20.28
N GLY A 221 -15.94 -24.62 20.54
CA GLY A 221 -15.37 -25.94 20.23
C GLY A 221 -15.27 -26.23 18.73
N LEU A 222 -15.14 -25.20 17.91
CA LEU A 222 -15.05 -25.24 16.45
C LEU A 222 -13.62 -25.01 15.97
N ARG A 223 -13.29 -25.54 14.80
CA ARG A 223 -12.01 -25.28 14.14
C ARG A 223 -12.23 -24.98 12.66
N ALA A 224 -11.70 -23.85 12.20
CA ALA A 224 -11.71 -23.53 10.78
C ALA A 224 -10.90 -24.56 9.97
N ARG A 225 -11.44 -24.99 8.82
CA ARG A 225 -10.78 -25.93 7.91
C ARG A 225 -10.79 -25.37 6.49
N SER A 226 -9.60 -25.02 6.01
CA SER A 226 -9.36 -24.55 4.64
C SER A 226 -9.63 -25.65 3.60
N GLY A 227 -10.40 -25.35 2.56
CA GLY A 227 -10.50 -26.16 1.34
C GLY A 227 -11.80 -25.93 0.55
N PRO A 228 -11.75 -25.83 -0.79
CA PRO A 228 -12.96 -25.65 -1.58
C PRO A 228 -13.88 -26.87 -1.45
N PRO A 229 -15.21 -26.68 -1.37
CA PRO A 229 -16.16 -27.79 -1.46
C PRO A 229 -15.94 -28.53 -2.77
N ARG A 230 -15.73 -29.85 -2.67
CA ARG A 230 -15.70 -30.72 -3.85
C ARG A 230 -17.09 -30.66 -4.50
N PRO A 231 -17.23 -30.19 -5.74
CA PRO A 231 -18.48 -30.36 -6.45
C PRO A 231 -18.72 -31.86 -6.62
N HIS A 232 -19.89 -32.33 -6.19
CA HIS A 232 -20.34 -33.66 -6.54
C HIS A 232 -20.57 -33.70 -8.06
N GLY A 233 -19.62 -34.34 -8.76
CA GLY A 233 -19.80 -35.01 -10.04
C GLY A 233 -20.36 -34.21 -11.21
N SER A 234 -19.49 -33.75 -12.10
CA SER A 234 -19.71 -33.90 -13.54
C SER A 234 -18.37 -33.90 -14.30
N ARG A 235 -18.14 -34.98 -15.07
CA ARG A 235 -17.02 -35.11 -16.01
C ARG A 235 -17.38 -34.35 -17.28
N ALA A 236 -16.45 -33.56 -17.81
CA ALA A 236 -16.48 -33.10 -19.20
C ALA A 236 -15.11 -33.33 -19.87
N PRO A 237 -15.08 -33.59 -21.19
CA PRO A 237 -13.96 -34.28 -21.85
C PRO A 237 -12.91 -33.33 -22.45
N ARG A 238 -11.70 -33.87 -22.60
CA ARG A 238 -10.57 -33.29 -23.35
C ARG A 238 -10.92 -33.08 -24.83
N ALA A 239 -10.49 -31.96 -25.40
CA ALA A 239 -10.32 -31.78 -26.84
C ALA A 239 -8.91 -31.31 -27.19
N MET A 240 -8.45 -31.79 -28.35
CA MET A 240 -7.08 -31.86 -28.85
C MET A 240 -6.57 -30.58 -29.51
N ARG A 241 -5.23 -30.54 -29.62
CA ARG A 241 -4.42 -29.66 -30.47
C ARG A 241 -4.72 -29.87 -31.96
N GLY A 242 -4.56 -28.80 -32.75
CA GLY A 242 -4.44 -28.82 -34.20
C GLY A 242 -3.65 -27.58 -34.66
N ALA A 243 -2.75 -27.77 -35.62
CA ALA A 243 -1.69 -26.86 -36.06
C ALA A 243 -2.01 -26.14 -37.39
N ASP A 244 -1.16 -25.13 -37.68
CA ASP A 244 -0.74 -24.57 -38.98
C ASP A 244 -1.76 -24.05 -40.01
N SER A 245 -1.59 -22.79 -40.46
CA SER A 245 -0.83 -22.45 -41.68
C SER A 245 -1.05 -20.99 -42.18
N ARG A 246 0.05 -20.42 -42.70
CA ARG A 246 0.32 -19.41 -43.77
C ARG A 246 -0.91 -18.86 -44.56
N GLU A 247 -0.96 -17.67 -45.18
CA GLU A 247 0.02 -16.81 -45.87
C GLU A 247 -0.70 -15.51 -46.38
N ALA A 248 0.10 -14.48 -46.73
CA ALA A 248 -0.18 -13.33 -47.62
C ALA A 248 -1.36 -12.37 -47.29
N GLY A 249 -1.25 -11.04 -47.23
CA GLY A 249 -0.35 -10.10 -47.91
C GLY A 249 -1.21 -9.08 -48.66
N ARG A 250 -0.97 -7.76 -48.47
CA ARG A 250 -1.11 -6.64 -49.45
C ARG A 250 -1.35 -5.28 -48.77
N GLY A 251 -0.56 -4.28 -49.21
CA GLY A 251 -1.05 -2.94 -49.52
C GLY A 251 -0.89 -1.86 -48.45
N ILE A 252 0.21 -1.12 -48.50
CA ILE A 252 0.32 0.21 -47.89
C ILE A 252 0.32 1.24 -49.03
N PRO A 253 -0.55 2.28 -49.02
CA PRO A 253 -0.34 3.47 -49.81
C PRO A 253 0.38 4.55 -48.99
N GLU A 254 1.41 5.15 -49.60
CA GLU A 254 2.03 6.39 -49.16
C GLU A 254 1.07 7.57 -49.27
N HIS A 255 1.09 8.49 -48.30
CA HIS A 255 0.63 9.86 -48.52
C HIS A 255 1.56 10.89 -47.86
N ARG A 256 1.98 11.86 -48.68
CA ARG A 256 2.83 13.02 -48.36
C ARG A 256 2.09 14.09 -47.55
N GLN A 257 2.87 14.71 -46.65
CA GLN A 257 2.92 16.12 -46.22
C GLN A 257 1.63 16.95 -46.12
N GLY A 258 1.35 17.36 -44.88
CA GLY A 258 0.60 18.56 -44.52
C GLY A 258 0.69 18.76 -43.01
N ALA A 259 1.41 19.79 -42.54
CA ALA A 259 1.47 20.14 -41.13
C ALA A 259 0.11 20.68 -40.65
N PRO A 260 -0.54 20.10 -39.61
CA PRO A 260 -1.72 20.71 -39.03
C PRO A 260 -1.36 21.58 -37.82
N ARG A 261 -2.00 22.75 -37.77
CA ARG A 261 -2.05 23.66 -36.62
C ARG A 261 -2.39 22.91 -35.33
N MET A 262 -1.72 23.32 -34.26
CA MET A 262 -1.92 22.83 -32.90
C MET A 262 -3.31 23.21 -32.40
N THR A 263 -4.27 22.28 -32.52
CA THR A 263 -5.54 22.33 -31.80
C THR A 263 -5.34 21.63 -30.47
N VAL A 264 -5.41 22.39 -29.37
CA VAL A 264 -5.49 21.81 -28.02
C VAL A 264 -6.78 21.00 -27.95
N LEU A 265 -6.66 19.67 -27.91
CA LEU A 265 -7.80 18.80 -27.64
C LEU A 265 -8.31 19.11 -26.22
N PRO A 266 -9.62 19.31 -26.01
CA PRO A 266 -10.17 19.35 -24.66
C PRO A 266 -9.86 18.04 -23.96
N SER A 267 -9.51 18.12 -22.68
CA SER A 267 -9.21 16.97 -21.82
C SER A 267 -10.24 15.87 -22.05
N ALA A 268 -9.78 14.67 -22.40
CA ALA A 268 -10.62 13.49 -22.53
C ALA A 268 -11.13 13.03 -21.15
N ASN A 269 -12.02 13.81 -20.55
CA ASN A 269 -12.88 13.38 -19.45
C ASN A 269 -14.30 13.22 -20.00
N SER A 270 -14.50 12.21 -20.85
CA SER A 270 -15.84 11.78 -21.27
C SER A 270 -15.86 10.35 -21.79
N CYS A 271 -15.28 9.41 -21.04
CA CYS A 271 -15.74 8.02 -21.10
C CYS A 271 -16.59 7.78 -19.86
N GLY A 272 -17.90 7.76 -20.05
CA GLY A 272 -18.91 7.48 -19.03
C GLY A 272 -18.95 6.00 -18.63
N GLU A 273 -17.81 5.42 -18.33
CA GLU A 273 -17.75 4.16 -17.58
C GLU A 273 -17.68 4.51 -16.09
N ASP A 274 -18.60 3.96 -15.31
CA ASP A 274 -18.63 4.11 -13.86
C ASP A 274 -17.26 3.68 -13.30
N VAL A 275 -16.53 4.57 -12.65
CA VAL A 275 -15.09 4.37 -12.34
C VAL A 275 -14.85 3.18 -11.40
N ASP A 276 -15.88 2.74 -10.68
CA ASP A 276 -15.92 1.49 -9.93
C ASP A 276 -15.66 0.26 -10.82
N ASP A 277 -15.98 0.35 -12.11
CA ASP A 277 -15.81 -0.73 -13.07
C ASP A 277 -14.35 -0.92 -13.52
N VAL A 278 -13.51 0.13 -13.47
CA VAL A 278 -12.08 -0.01 -13.76
C VAL A 278 -11.31 -0.62 -12.59
N LEU A 279 -11.72 -0.34 -11.35
CA LEU A 279 -11.09 -0.90 -10.14
C LEU A 279 -11.20 -2.43 -10.04
N ARG A 280 -12.16 -3.05 -10.73
CA ARG A 280 -12.26 -4.51 -10.85
C ARG A 280 -11.19 -5.12 -11.77
N HIS A 281 -10.63 -4.31 -12.67
CA HIS A 281 -9.62 -4.73 -13.62
C HIS A 281 -8.18 -4.63 -13.05
N TYR A 282 -8.00 -3.89 -11.95
CA TYR A 282 -6.74 -3.87 -11.22
C TYR A 282 -6.55 -5.16 -10.41
N TYR A 283 -5.43 -5.85 -10.65
CA TYR A 283 -5.02 -7.00 -9.84
C TYR A 283 -4.78 -6.60 -8.37
N ASN A 284 -4.14 -5.45 -8.16
CA ASN A 284 -4.01 -4.78 -6.87
C ASN A 284 -4.66 -3.40 -6.99
N PRO A 285 -5.84 -3.16 -6.38
CA PRO A 285 -6.54 -1.90 -6.53
C PRO A 285 -5.70 -0.76 -5.91
N PRO A 286 -5.57 0.40 -6.60
CA PRO A 286 -4.92 1.58 -6.05
C PRO A 286 -5.78 2.21 -4.94
N HIS A 287 -5.19 3.18 -4.24
CA HIS A 287 -5.94 4.03 -3.32
C HIS A 287 -7.08 4.77 -4.05
N PRO A 288 -8.27 4.94 -3.45
CA PRO A 288 -9.44 5.52 -4.14
C PRO A 288 -9.32 7.02 -4.44
N LEU A 289 -8.41 7.73 -3.76
CA LEU A 289 -8.12 9.14 -4.08
C LEU A 289 -7.57 9.25 -5.50
N LYS A 290 -8.28 9.99 -6.35
CA LYS A 290 -7.89 10.26 -7.73
C LYS A 290 -7.00 11.49 -7.80
N ALA A 291 -5.77 11.31 -8.27
CA ALA A 291 -4.85 12.42 -8.55
C ALA A 291 -5.22 13.10 -9.87
N ALA A 292 -5.32 14.43 -9.88
CA ALA A 292 -5.65 15.23 -11.06
C ALA A 292 -4.44 15.93 -11.65
N ARG A 293 -3.62 16.55 -10.80
CA ARG A 293 -2.40 17.27 -11.20
C ARG A 293 -1.38 17.28 -10.07
N GLY A 294 -0.12 17.51 -10.39
CA GLY A 294 0.91 17.80 -9.41
C GLY A 294 1.78 18.96 -9.87
N GLU A 295 2.15 19.81 -8.92
CA GLU A 295 2.98 21.00 -9.15
C GLU A 295 3.86 21.24 -7.91
N GLY A 296 5.17 21.40 -8.12
CA GLY A 296 6.12 21.64 -7.03
C GLY A 296 6.06 20.51 -6.00
N VAL A 297 5.84 20.86 -4.74
CA VAL A 297 5.71 19.89 -3.63
C VAL A 297 4.28 19.38 -3.41
N TYR A 298 3.33 19.74 -4.26
CA TYR A 298 1.90 19.44 -4.05
C TYR A 298 1.32 18.46 -5.07
N LEU A 299 0.56 17.49 -4.57
CA LEU A 299 -0.39 16.69 -5.34
C LEU A 299 -1.80 17.27 -5.17
N CYS A 300 -2.51 17.52 -6.26
CA CYS A 300 -3.91 17.93 -6.24
C CYS A 300 -4.80 16.76 -6.67
N ALA A 301 -5.79 16.43 -5.86
CA ALA A 301 -6.81 15.45 -6.20
C ALA A 301 -7.92 16.05 -7.10
N GLU A 302 -8.74 15.19 -7.71
CA GLU A 302 -9.87 15.60 -8.56
C GLU A 302 -10.93 16.41 -7.81
N ASP A 303 -11.07 16.20 -6.50
CA ASP A 303 -11.97 16.98 -5.63
C ASP A 303 -11.43 18.38 -5.28
N GLY A 304 -10.24 18.74 -5.79
CA GLY A 304 -9.58 20.01 -5.54
C GLY A 304 -8.68 20.03 -4.30
N THR A 305 -8.66 18.97 -3.49
CA THR A 305 -7.81 18.89 -2.29
C THR A 305 -6.33 18.89 -2.67
N ARG A 306 -5.54 19.74 -2.01
CA ARG A 306 -4.09 19.83 -2.17
C ARG A 306 -3.39 19.11 -1.01
N TYR A 307 -2.52 18.17 -1.35
CA TYR A 307 -1.68 17.46 -0.40
C TYR A 307 -0.23 17.84 -0.60
N LEU A 308 0.44 18.27 0.46
CA LEU A 308 1.89 18.48 0.49
C LEU A 308 2.56 17.11 0.57
N ASP A 309 3.37 16.79 -0.42
CA ASP A 309 4.02 15.49 -0.55
C ASP A 309 5.28 15.40 0.30
N CYS A 310 5.16 14.75 1.45
CA CYS A 310 6.27 14.48 2.36
C CYS A 310 7.05 13.22 1.95
N SER A 311 6.79 12.64 0.78
CA SER A 311 7.36 11.37 0.36
C SER A 311 8.03 11.43 -1.01
N SER A 312 7.94 12.56 -1.72
CA SER A 312 8.43 12.71 -3.11
C SER A 312 7.96 11.54 -3.99
N GLY A 313 6.67 11.24 -3.95
CA GLY A 313 6.05 10.06 -4.54
C GLY A 313 6.45 8.78 -3.81
N THR A 314 7.42 8.06 -4.36
CA THR A 314 8.09 6.93 -3.70
C THR A 314 9.59 7.21 -3.60
N PHE A 315 9.90 8.41 -3.07
CA PHE A 315 11.25 8.96 -2.89
C PHE A 315 11.99 9.21 -4.21
N ASN A 316 11.25 9.49 -5.29
CA ASN A 316 11.77 9.61 -6.66
C ASN A 316 11.47 10.95 -7.35
N LEU A 317 10.68 11.82 -6.72
CA LEU A 317 10.37 13.17 -7.23
C LEU A 317 11.30 14.21 -6.62
N THR A 318 12.60 14.13 -6.92
CA THR A 318 13.62 15.07 -6.40
C THR A 318 13.29 16.52 -6.72
N LEU A 319 12.76 16.82 -7.90
CA LEU A 319 12.36 18.17 -8.32
C LEU A 319 10.85 18.42 -8.20
N GLY A 320 10.15 17.56 -7.45
CA GLY A 320 8.71 17.64 -7.27
C GLY A 320 7.92 17.19 -8.49
N TYR A 321 6.66 17.56 -8.53
CA TYR A 321 5.75 17.19 -9.60
C TYR A 321 5.89 18.13 -10.79
N SER A 322 5.97 17.55 -12.00
CA SER A 322 5.84 18.26 -13.28
C SER A 322 6.79 19.47 -13.45
N HIS A 323 8.01 19.40 -12.91
CA HIS A 323 8.98 20.50 -12.99
C HIS A 323 9.11 21.04 -14.44
N PRO A 324 8.85 22.34 -14.70
CA PRO A 324 8.70 22.87 -16.07
C PRO A 324 9.88 22.57 -16.98
N GLU A 325 11.11 22.73 -16.47
CA GLU A 325 12.31 22.47 -17.27
C GLU A 325 12.52 20.99 -17.60
N ILE A 326 12.03 20.07 -16.76
CA ILE A 326 12.07 18.63 -17.03
C ILE A 326 11.03 18.27 -18.09
N VAL A 327 9.83 18.84 -17.97
CA VAL A 327 8.75 18.66 -18.96
C VAL A 327 9.22 19.15 -20.34
N GLU A 328 9.88 20.30 -20.41
CA GLU A 328 10.39 20.84 -21.67
C GLU A 328 11.50 19.95 -22.25
N ALA A 329 12.46 19.50 -21.43
CA ALA A 329 13.51 18.59 -21.89
C ALA A 329 12.94 17.29 -22.49
N VAL A 330 11.91 16.72 -21.85
CA VAL A 330 11.22 15.52 -22.35
C VAL A 330 10.44 15.82 -23.63
N ARG A 331 9.73 16.95 -23.72
CA ARG A 331 8.98 17.35 -24.93
C ARG A 331 9.90 17.53 -26.13
N ALA A 332 11.02 18.24 -25.94
CA ALA A 332 12.02 18.45 -26.98
C ALA A 332 12.56 17.10 -27.47
N GLN A 333 13.01 16.23 -26.55
CA GLN A 333 13.54 14.92 -26.93
C GLN A 333 12.49 14.03 -27.62
N ALA A 334 11.23 14.07 -27.18
CA ALA A 334 10.15 13.31 -27.79
C ALA A 334 9.84 13.77 -29.23
N GLY A 335 10.03 15.06 -29.53
CA GLY A 335 9.90 15.60 -30.88
C GLY A 335 11.00 15.14 -31.84
N GLU A 336 12.16 14.77 -31.32
CA GLU A 336 13.31 14.31 -32.12
C GLU A 336 13.37 12.79 -32.26
N LEU A 337 13.46 12.07 -31.15
CA LEU A 337 13.60 10.61 -31.11
C LEU A 337 13.23 10.06 -29.74
N ILE A 338 12.14 9.28 -29.68
CA ILE A 338 11.64 8.69 -28.43
C ILE A 338 12.48 7.48 -28.00
N HIS A 339 12.84 6.62 -28.96
CA HIS A 339 13.49 5.35 -28.66
C HIS A 339 14.43 4.92 -29.79
N VAL A 340 15.58 4.39 -29.38
CA VAL A 340 16.51 3.64 -30.21
C VAL A 340 17.17 2.59 -29.32
N THR A 341 17.58 1.45 -29.89
CA THR A 341 18.32 0.45 -29.12
C THR A 341 19.61 1.05 -28.55
N SER A 342 19.95 0.67 -27.30
CA SER A 342 21.18 1.08 -26.60
C SER A 342 22.48 0.61 -27.25
N LYS A 343 22.42 -0.03 -28.42
CA LYS A 343 23.57 -0.29 -29.29
C LYS A 343 24.05 0.97 -30.03
N PHE A 344 23.18 1.95 -30.26
CA PHE A 344 23.54 3.20 -30.92
C PHE A 344 23.90 4.26 -29.89
N GLN A 345 24.84 5.13 -30.28
CA GLN A 345 25.06 6.38 -29.57
C GLN A 345 23.89 7.34 -29.77
N SER A 346 23.67 8.20 -28.79
CA SER A 346 22.69 9.30 -28.89
C SER A 346 23.17 10.47 -28.05
N GLY A 347 22.85 11.70 -28.48
CA GLY A 347 23.24 12.92 -27.79
C GLY A 347 22.91 12.91 -26.29
N PRO A 348 21.63 12.70 -25.89
CA PRO A 348 21.23 12.74 -24.49
C PRO A 348 21.93 11.69 -23.62
N VAL A 349 22.13 10.47 -24.14
CA VAL A 349 22.79 9.40 -23.39
C VAL A 349 24.29 9.68 -23.26
N ASN A 350 24.95 10.13 -24.33
CA ASN A 350 26.36 10.48 -24.30
C ASN A 350 26.63 11.62 -23.33
N GLU A 351 25.79 12.66 -23.35
CA GLU A 351 25.87 13.78 -22.41
C GLU A 351 25.62 13.32 -20.97
N LEU A 352 24.61 12.48 -20.75
CA LEU A 352 24.35 11.92 -19.43
C LEU A 352 25.55 11.12 -18.90
N VAL A 353 26.16 10.27 -19.74
CA VAL A 353 27.35 9.50 -19.37
C VAL A 353 28.51 10.43 -18.98
N SER A 354 28.77 11.49 -19.76
CA SER A 354 29.80 12.47 -19.45
C SER A 354 29.53 13.15 -18.11
N ARG A 355 28.32 13.66 -17.92
CA ARG A 355 27.94 14.36 -16.69
C ARG A 355 27.99 13.45 -15.47
N LEU A 356 27.54 12.21 -15.58
CA LEU A 356 27.61 11.23 -14.50
C LEU A 356 29.06 10.94 -14.11
N ALA A 357 29.97 10.80 -15.08
CA ALA A 357 31.40 10.62 -14.80
C ALA A 357 32.03 11.86 -14.15
N GLU A 358 31.57 13.07 -14.48
CA GLU A 358 32.05 14.33 -13.86
C GLU A 358 31.61 14.50 -12.39
N ILE A 359 30.39 14.06 -12.05
CA ILE A 359 29.83 14.22 -10.69
C ILE A 359 30.04 12.99 -9.81
N ALA A 360 30.62 11.92 -10.35
CA ALA A 360 30.84 10.69 -9.63
C ALA A 360 31.86 10.91 -8.49
N PRO A 361 31.73 10.18 -7.37
CA PRO A 361 32.76 10.13 -6.35
C PRO A 361 34.12 9.74 -6.93
N ASP A 362 35.20 10.28 -6.35
CA ASP A 362 36.57 10.06 -6.83
C ASP A 362 36.88 8.57 -7.00
N GLY A 363 37.37 8.20 -8.18
CA GLY A 363 37.71 6.82 -8.55
C GLY A 363 36.63 6.08 -9.35
N LEU A 364 35.39 6.58 -9.38
CA LEU A 364 34.32 6.02 -10.22
C LEU A 364 34.24 6.77 -11.55
N SER A 365 34.60 6.11 -12.66
CA SER A 365 34.77 6.76 -13.98
C SER A 365 33.97 6.10 -15.10
N ARG A 366 33.33 4.95 -14.83
CA ARG A 366 32.65 4.14 -15.84
C ARG A 366 31.16 4.06 -15.55
N VAL A 367 30.35 4.43 -16.54
CA VAL A 367 28.89 4.53 -16.42
C VAL A 367 28.22 3.42 -17.22
N HIS A 368 27.31 2.68 -16.58
CA HIS A 368 26.48 1.68 -17.23
C HIS A 368 24.99 2.06 -17.10
N LEU A 369 24.34 2.39 -18.23
CA LEU A 369 22.94 2.87 -18.27
C LEU A 369 21.95 1.84 -18.82
N LYS A 370 22.34 0.58 -19.05
CA LYS A 370 21.42 -0.43 -19.62
C LYS A 370 20.46 -1.06 -18.59
N SER A 371 20.25 -0.38 -17.46
CA SER A 371 19.26 -0.74 -16.44
C SER A 371 18.07 0.21 -16.51
N SER A 372 16.87 -0.30 -16.25
CA SER A 372 15.62 0.48 -16.28
C SER A 372 15.04 0.73 -14.88
N SER A 373 15.62 0.14 -13.84
CA SER A 373 15.19 0.29 -12.45
C SER A 373 16.36 0.14 -11.47
N GLY A 374 16.09 0.40 -10.19
CA GLY A 374 17.08 0.11 -9.16
C GLY A 374 17.38 -1.39 -9.00
N SER A 375 16.40 -2.27 -9.27
CA SER A 375 16.56 -3.71 -9.01
C SER A 375 17.55 -4.35 -9.99
N ASP A 376 17.44 -4.03 -11.28
CA ASP A 376 18.36 -4.51 -12.31
C ASP A 376 19.71 -3.77 -12.28
N ALA A 377 19.78 -2.55 -11.74
CA ALA A 377 21.06 -1.91 -11.43
C ALA A 377 21.82 -2.66 -10.33
N ASN A 378 21.16 -3.00 -9.22
CA ASN A 378 21.76 -3.79 -8.13
C ASN A 378 22.14 -5.22 -8.57
N GLU A 379 21.28 -5.91 -9.34
CA GLU A 379 21.66 -7.19 -9.94
C GLU A 379 22.86 -7.04 -10.88
N GLY A 380 22.93 -5.96 -11.65
CA GLY A 380 24.06 -5.67 -12.51
C GLY A 380 25.36 -5.46 -11.74
N ALA A 381 25.33 -4.70 -10.63
CA ALA A 381 26.49 -4.49 -9.77
C ALA A 381 26.99 -5.81 -9.15
N ILE A 382 26.07 -6.65 -8.67
CA ILE A 382 26.41 -7.99 -8.16
C ILE A 382 27.03 -8.86 -9.25
N LYS A 383 26.48 -8.86 -10.48
CA LYS A 383 27.06 -9.60 -11.61
C LYS A 383 28.46 -9.13 -11.96
N ILE A 384 28.71 -7.82 -11.97
CA ILE A 384 30.04 -7.25 -12.19
C ILE A 384 30.99 -7.74 -11.09
N ALA A 385 30.55 -7.70 -9.83
CA ALA A 385 31.37 -8.13 -8.70
C ALA A 385 31.73 -9.63 -8.76
N GLN A 386 30.74 -10.48 -9.02
CA GLN A 386 30.95 -11.93 -9.16
C GLN A 386 31.84 -12.26 -10.37
N HIS A 387 31.65 -11.57 -11.49
CA HIS A 387 32.48 -11.76 -12.67
C HIS A 387 33.95 -11.37 -12.42
N HIS A 388 34.18 -10.24 -11.76
CA HIS A 388 35.51 -9.73 -11.47
C HIS A 388 36.25 -10.61 -10.44
N THR A 389 35.58 -11.02 -9.37
CA THR A 389 36.18 -11.78 -8.26
C THR A 389 36.18 -13.29 -8.49
N GLY A 390 35.28 -13.80 -9.34
CA GLY A 390 34.98 -15.23 -9.46
C GLY A 390 34.28 -15.84 -8.24
N ASN A 391 33.87 -15.02 -7.27
CA ASN A 391 33.25 -15.45 -6.02
C ASN A 391 31.71 -15.42 -6.12
N PRO A 392 30.99 -16.35 -5.45
CA PRO A 392 29.53 -16.40 -5.55
C PRO A 392 28.79 -15.53 -4.54
N ASP A 393 29.31 -15.36 -3.32
CA ASP A 393 28.46 -14.87 -2.23
C ASP A 393 28.36 -13.35 -2.18
N VAL A 394 27.21 -12.88 -1.68
CA VAL A 394 26.93 -11.46 -1.44
C VAL A 394 26.58 -11.28 0.03
N VAL A 395 27.17 -10.26 0.66
CA VAL A 395 26.78 -9.82 2.00
C VAL A 395 25.87 -8.60 1.87
N SER A 396 24.73 -8.61 2.56
CA SER A 396 23.81 -7.47 2.66
C SER A 396 23.32 -7.29 4.09
N LEU A 397 22.72 -6.13 4.39
CA LEU A 397 22.30 -5.82 5.75
C LEU A 397 20.86 -6.31 6.06
N PHE A 398 20.58 -6.56 7.33
CA PHE A 398 19.22 -6.63 7.84
C PHE A 398 18.47 -5.35 7.49
N ARG A 399 17.18 -5.47 7.18
CA ARG A 399 16.28 -4.37 6.80
C ARG A 399 16.65 -3.65 5.49
N ALA A 400 17.72 -4.04 4.79
CA ALA A 400 18.07 -3.50 3.49
C ALA A 400 16.98 -3.77 2.44
N HIS A 401 16.85 -2.85 1.48
CA HIS A 401 15.98 -2.98 0.32
C HIS A 401 16.78 -2.76 -0.97
N LEU A 402 17.11 -3.86 -1.64
CA LEU A 402 17.92 -3.86 -2.86
C LEU A 402 17.08 -3.99 -4.14
N GLY A 403 15.76 -4.16 -4.05
CA GLY A 403 14.89 -4.25 -5.22
C GLY A 403 13.77 -5.28 -5.09
N GLN A 404 13.09 -5.55 -6.21
CA GLN A 404 11.88 -6.38 -6.27
C GLN A 404 11.95 -7.51 -7.32
N THR A 405 13.07 -7.69 -8.01
CA THR A 405 13.33 -8.92 -8.76
C THR A 405 13.53 -10.09 -7.79
N MET A 406 13.40 -11.34 -8.26
CA MET A 406 13.62 -12.51 -7.40
C MET A 406 15.02 -12.51 -6.75
N GLY A 407 16.05 -12.08 -7.48
CA GLY A 407 17.41 -11.94 -6.96
C GLY A 407 17.48 -10.92 -5.85
N MET A 408 16.91 -9.73 -6.08
CA MET A 408 16.99 -8.64 -5.11
C MET A 408 16.08 -8.81 -3.92
N ILE A 409 14.96 -9.53 -4.06
CA ILE A 409 14.14 -9.96 -2.92
C ILE A 409 14.93 -10.91 -2.03
N GLY A 410 15.67 -11.86 -2.64
CA GLY A 410 16.58 -12.75 -1.93
C GLY A 410 17.72 -12.00 -1.23
N ALA A 411 18.29 -10.99 -1.89
CA ALA A 411 19.37 -10.16 -1.37
C ALA A 411 18.94 -9.10 -0.33
N SER A 412 17.66 -8.72 -0.31
CA SER A 412 17.12 -7.74 0.64
C SER A 412 16.94 -8.38 2.02
N GLY A 413 17.36 -7.69 3.09
CA GLY A 413 17.25 -8.15 4.48
C GLY A 413 15.85 -8.13 5.09
N ALA A 414 14.82 -8.58 4.37
CA ALA A 414 13.41 -8.50 4.77
C ALA A 414 12.66 -9.82 4.58
N ALA A 415 12.52 -10.60 5.66
CA ALA A 415 11.89 -11.92 5.63
C ALA A 415 10.45 -11.90 5.08
N PHE A 416 9.64 -10.90 5.44
CA PHE A 416 8.25 -10.81 4.99
C PHE A 416 8.09 -10.66 3.46
N ARG A 417 9.11 -10.11 2.78
CA ARG A 417 9.13 -10.00 1.31
C ARG A 417 9.49 -11.32 0.65
N ARG A 418 10.31 -12.13 1.30
CA ARG A 418 10.72 -13.46 0.81
C ARG A 418 9.64 -14.52 1.05
N ALA A 419 8.94 -14.44 2.18
CA ALA A 419 8.00 -15.46 2.67
C ALA A 419 6.94 -15.93 1.66
N PRO A 420 6.37 -15.07 0.78
CA PRO A 420 5.39 -15.53 -0.21
C PRO A 420 5.97 -16.36 -1.36
N PHE A 421 7.29 -16.38 -1.54
CA PHE A 421 7.94 -17.01 -2.70
C PHE A 421 8.62 -18.34 -2.31
N PRO A 422 8.20 -19.47 -2.90
CA PRO A 422 8.74 -20.78 -2.54
C PRO A 422 10.19 -21.01 -2.98
N SER A 423 10.64 -20.29 -4.01
CA SER A 423 12.02 -20.37 -4.52
C SER A 423 12.83 -19.18 -4.05
N GLN A 424 14.02 -19.45 -3.49
CA GLN A 424 14.97 -18.44 -3.05
C GLN A 424 16.30 -18.65 -3.77
N ILE A 425 16.98 -17.57 -4.13
CA ILE A 425 18.30 -17.63 -4.77
C ILE A 425 19.37 -17.78 -3.67
N PRO A 426 20.23 -18.81 -3.74
CA PRO A 426 21.29 -19.02 -2.75
C PRO A 426 22.43 -18.02 -2.93
N GLY A 427 23.36 -17.97 -1.96
CA GLY A 427 24.58 -17.14 -2.05
C GLY A 427 24.41 -15.73 -1.49
N VAL A 428 23.48 -15.52 -0.56
CA VAL A 428 23.32 -14.24 0.16
C VAL A 428 23.41 -14.49 1.66
N VAL A 429 24.31 -13.76 2.33
CA VAL A 429 24.40 -13.70 3.79
C VAL A 429 23.90 -12.33 4.25
N HIS A 430 22.93 -12.34 5.16
CA HIS A 430 22.40 -11.12 5.75
C HIS A 430 23.03 -10.90 7.12
N VAL A 431 23.54 -9.69 7.38
CA VAL A 431 24.23 -9.33 8.63
C VAL A 431 23.51 -8.18 9.34
N PRO A 432 23.68 -8.01 10.67
CA PRO A 432 23.07 -6.89 11.38
C PRO A 432 23.46 -5.51 10.82
N ASP A 433 22.47 -4.66 10.57
CA ASP A 433 22.62 -3.25 10.20
C ASP A 433 22.99 -2.37 11.42
N PRO A 434 23.62 -1.20 11.22
CA PRO A 434 24.16 -0.37 12.30
C PRO A 434 23.10 0.51 12.99
N TYR A 435 21.94 -0.07 13.33
CA TYR A 435 20.83 0.66 13.95
C TYR A 435 21.07 0.87 15.44
N CYS A 436 21.74 1.97 15.80
CA CYS A 436 22.16 2.24 17.18
C CYS A 436 21.00 2.29 18.18
N ALA A 437 19.88 2.93 17.84
CA ALA A 437 18.71 3.02 18.73
C ALA A 437 18.03 1.65 18.99
N ARG A 438 18.25 0.66 18.12
CA ARG A 438 17.74 -0.71 18.23
C ARG A 438 18.87 -1.71 18.02
N CYS A 439 19.99 -1.49 18.73
CA CYS A 439 21.23 -2.22 18.54
C CYS A 439 21.01 -3.73 18.66
N PHE A 440 21.31 -4.48 17.59
CA PHE A 440 21.16 -5.94 17.56
C PHE A 440 21.98 -6.63 18.67
N TYR A 441 23.15 -6.08 19.00
CA TYR A 441 24.06 -6.60 20.02
C TYR A 441 23.80 -6.05 21.43
N ARG A 442 22.75 -5.22 21.60
CA ARG A 442 22.41 -4.56 22.87
C ARG A 442 23.59 -3.79 23.47
N GLN A 443 24.34 -3.10 22.62
CA GLN A 443 25.47 -2.27 23.01
C GLN A 443 25.11 -0.78 22.94
N GLU A 444 25.86 0.04 23.66
CA GLU A 444 25.76 1.50 23.59
C GLU A 444 26.68 2.04 22.50
N ARG A 445 26.20 3.01 21.70
CA ARG A 445 26.98 3.61 20.59
C ARG A 445 28.36 4.11 21.03
N ALA A 446 28.45 4.69 22.23
CA ALA A 446 29.67 5.31 22.73
C ALA A 446 30.78 4.30 23.06
N THR A 447 30.44 3.03 23.33
CA THR A 447 31.37 2.02 23.85
C THR A 447 31.46 0.78 22.96
N CYS A 448 30.57 0.61 21.98
CA CYS A 448 30.49 -0.62 21.19
C CYS A 448 31.63 -0.83 20.20
N GLY A 449 32.46 0.18 19.93
CA GLY A 449 33.61 0.05 19.01
C GLY A 449 33.22 -0.37 17.60
N LEU A 450 32.02 -0.01 17.12
CA LEU A 450 31.46 -0.47 15.84
C LEU A 450 31.41 -2.00 15.70
N LEU A 451 31.11 -2.72 16.79
CA LEU A 451 31.00 -4.18 16.81
C LEU A 451 30.20 -4.76 15.63
N CYS A 452 29.15 -4.07 15.17
CA CYS A 452 28.39 -4.51 14.00
C CYS A 452 29.20 -4.59 12.70
N ALA A 453 30.19 -3.73 12.49
CA ALA A 453 31.11 -3.82 11.35
C ALA A 453 32.10 -4.98 11.55
N GLU A 454 32.70 -5.08 12.74
CA GLU A 454 33.67 -6.13 13.08
C GLU A 454 33.09 -7.54 12.90
N ARG A 455 31.86 -7.75 13.40
CA ARG A 455 31.18 -9.05 13.37
C ARG A 455 30.81 -9.52 11.97
N ILE A 456 30.91 -8.68 10.93
CA ILE A 456 30.74 -9.12 9.53
C ILE A 456 31.77 -10.20 9.17
N ASN A 457 32.98 -10.14 9.74
CA ASN A 457 34.00 -11.17 9.60
C ASN A 457 33.47 -12.56 10.00
N ASP A 458 32.75 -12.66 11.14
CA ASP A 458 32.17 -13.93 11.59
C ASP A 458 31.14 -14.47 10.60
N PHE A 459 30.32 -13.61 10.00
CA PHE A 459 29.34 -14.04 9.01
C PHE A 459 30.00 -14.51 7.73
N ILE A 460 31.09 -13.85 7.31
CA ILE A 460 31.89 -14.31 6.18
C ILE A 460 32.49 -15.69 6.50
N ASP A 461 33.11 -15.85 7.66
CA ASP A 461 33.89 -17.05 7.99
C ASP A 461 33.01 -18.25 8.37
N TYR A 462 31.83 -18.02 8.97
CA TYR A 462 30.98 -19.09 9.52
C TYR A 462 29.61 -19.24 8.86
N ALA A 463 29.11 -18.24 8.14
CA ALA A 463 27.78 -18.26 7.54
C ALA A 463 27.76 -18.14 6.00
N SER A 464 28.90 -17.83 5.39
CA SER A 464 29.09 -17.83 3.93
C SER A 464 29.90 -19.04 3.47
N SER A 465 30.15 -19.15 2.16
CA SER A 465 31.10 -20.12 1.59
C SER A 465 32.58 -19.73 1.80
N GLY A 466 32.84 -18.60 2.46
CA GLY A 466 34.15 -17.95 2.57
C GLY A 466 34.59 -17.25 1.29
N ARG A 467 33.78 -17.32 0.22
CA ARG A 467 34.06 -16.73 -1.09
C ARG A 467 33.03 -15.65 -1.41
N VAL A 468 33.27 -14.46 -0.90
CA VAL A 468 32.37 -13.30 -1.05
C VAL A 468 32.84 -12.42 -2.20
N ALA A 469 31.93 -12.07 -3.10
CA ALA A 469 32.16 -11.16 -4.20
C ALA A 469 32.02 -9.70 -3.77
N CYS A 470 30.96 -9.40 -3.01
CA CYS A 470 30.72 -8.04 -2.56
C CYS A 470 29.92 -7.93 -1.26
N VAL A 471 30.10 -6.79 -0.60
CA VAL A 471 29.21 -6.24 0.42
C VAL A 471 28.37 -5.15 -0.24
N VAL A 472 27.04 -5.26 -0.19
CA VAL A 472 26.11 -4.28 -0.77
C VAL A 472 25.33 -3.60 0.35
N VAL A 473 25.43 -2.26 0.44
CA VAL A 473 24.79 -1.46 1.50
C VAL A 473 24.14 -0.19 0.96
N GLU A 474 23.00 0.19 1.54
CA GLU A 474 22.48 1.56 1.42
C GLU A 474 23.26 2.45 2.43
N PRO A 475 23.93 3.55 2.02
CA PRO A 475 24.67 4.40 2.98
C PRO A 475 23.81 4.98 4.10
N VAL A 476 22.55 5.29 3.78
CA VAL A 476 21.47 5.51 4.74
C VAL A 476 20.35 4.53 4.39
N SER A 477 19.95 3.67 5.33
CA SER A 477 18.93 2.66 5.05
C SER A 477 17.59 3.31 4.75
N GLY A 478 17.11 3.16 3.52
CA GLY A 478 15.90 3.84 3.07
C GLY A 478 14.64 3.20 3.63
N ASN A 479 14.36 1.95 3.26
CA ASN A 479 13.13 1.29 3.70
C ASN A 479 13.20 0.76 5.13
N GLY A 480 14.41 0.51 5.66
CA GLY A 480 14.64 0.08 7.04
C GLY A 480 14.32 1.15 8.09
N GLY A 481 14.03 2.39 7.67
CA GLY A 481 13.56 3.46 8.55
C GLY A 481 14.52 4.65 8.64
N ASN A 482 15.18 5.03 7.55
CA ASN A 482 16.14 6.14 7.49
C ASN A 482 17.26 6.00 8.53
N ILE A 483 17.82 4.79 8.62
CA ILE A 483 18.88 4.49 9.58
C ILE A 483 20.18 5.06 9.01
N VAL A 484 20.68 6.12 9.65
CA VAL A 484 21.96 6.74 9.32
C VAL A 484 23.07 5.89 9.92
N ALA A 485 24.06 5.52 9.10
CA ALA A 485 25.23 4.81 9.61
C ALA A 485 25.97 5.69 10.64
N PRO A 486 26.41 5.14 11.79
CA PRO A 486 27.20 5.90 12.73
C PRO A 486 28.57 6.22 12.13
N ASP A 487 29.16 7.32 12.58
CA ASP A 487 30.47 7.79 12.12
C ASP A 487 31.51 6.66 12.14
N GLY A 488 32.27 6.52 11.05
CA GLY A 488 33.29 5.48 10.88
C GLY A 488 32.77 4.11 10.42
N TYR A 489 31.45 3.83 10.47
CA TYR A 489 30.94 2.52 10.04
C TYR A 489 31.20 2.21 8.57
N LEU A 490 30.93 3.16 7.66
CA LEU A 490 31.17 2.96 6.23
C LEU A 490 32.67 2.84 5.92
N GLN A 491 33.53 3.56 6.65
CA GLN A 491 34.97 3.41 6.53
C GLN A 491 35.43 2.02 7.00
N ALA A 492 34.90 1.53 8.12
CA ALA A 492 35.20 0.19 8.60
C ALA A 492 34.76 -0.91 7.61
N LEU A 493 33.65 -0.70 6.87
CA LEU A 493 33.27 -1.59 5.78
C LEU A 493 34.25 -1.54 4.60
N ARG A 494 34.73 -0.35 4.23
CA ARG A 494 35.75 -0.16 3.18
C ARG A 494 37.03 -0.89 3.55
N ASP A 495 37.53 -0.69 4.76
CA ASP A 495 38.75 -1.32 5.26
C ASP A 495 38.61 -2.85 5.27
N LEU A 496 37.50 -3.37 5.79
CA LEU A 496 37.20 -4.82 5.77
C LEU A 496 37.18 -5.39 4.34
N CYS A 497 36.57 -4.66 3.40
CA CYS A 497 36.50 -5.07 2.00
C CYS A 497 37.89 -5.10 1.36
N ASP A 498 38.72 -4.09 1.62
CA ASP A 498 40.09 -4.02 1.11
C ASP A 498 40.98 -5.16 1.65
N GLU A 499 40.92 -5.40 2.97
CA GLU A 499 41.68 -6.47 3.62
C GLU A 499 41.33 -7.86 3.08
N ARG A 500 40.05 -8.09 2.75
CA ARG A 500 39.55 -9.40 2.29
C ARG A 500 39.48 -9.55 0.77
N GLY A 501 39.80 -8.51 0.00
CA GLY A 501 39.62 -8.51 -1.46
C GLY A 501 38.15 -8.67 -1.88
N ILE A 502 37.23 -8.15 -1.08
CA ILE A 502 35.78 -8.11 -1.36
C ILE A 502 35.46 -6.73 -1.95
N LEU A 503 34.53 -6.66 -2.91
CA LEU A 503 34.11 -5.37 -3.46
C LEU A 503 33.05 -4.70 -2.58
N LEU A 504 33.16 -3.40 -2.37
CA LEU A 504 32.15 -2.60 -1.70
C LEU A 504 31.19 -1.99 -2.73
N VAL A 505 29.88 -2.18 -2.53
CA VAL A 505 28.83 -1.61 -3.39
C VAL A 505 27.93 -0.71 -2.55
N PHE A 506 27.79 0.56 -2.96
CA PHE A 506 26.76 1.44 -2.40
C PHE A 506 25.50 1.44 -3.27
N ASP A 507 24.38 1.07 -2.65
CA ASP A 507 23.04 1.32 -3.18
C ASP A 507 22.65 2.77 -2.87
N GLU A 508 22.88 3.63 -3.85
CA GLU A 508 22.55 5.05 -3.79
C GLU A 508 21.27 5.39 -4.57
N ILE A 509 20.43 4.38 -4.83
CA ILE A 509 19.18 4.57 -5.55
C ILE A 509 18.25 5.53 -4.80
N GLN A 510 18.31 5.59 -3.46
CA GLN A 510 17.52 6.54 -2.67
C GLN A 510 18.31 7.75 -2.16
N THR A 511 19.61 7.60 -1.90
CA THR A 511 20.45 8.63 -1.28
C THR A 511 21.11 9.56 -2.28
N GLY A 512 21.27 9.12 -3.52
CA GLY A 512 21.90 9.91 -4.58
C GLY A 512 21.06 11.09 -5.05
N PHE A 513 21.71 11.94 -5.85
CA PHE A 513 21.18 13.14 -6.48
C PHE A 513 20.63 14.17 -5.48
N GLY A 514 21.43 14.52 -4.47
CA GLY A 514 21.15 15.65 -3.59
C GLY A 514 20.43 15.29 -2.28
N ARG A 515 19.92 14.06 -2.13
CA ARG A 515 18.98 13.73 -1.05
C ARG A 515 19.56 13.93 0.37
N THR A 516 20.84 13.62 0.54
CA THR A 516 21.58 13.80 1.81
C THR A 516 22.26 15.17 1.92
N GLY A 517 22.04 16.07 0.96
CA GLY A 517 22.69 17.39 0.90
C GLY A 517 23.99 17.42 0.11
N GLN A 518 24.43 16.29 -0.44
CA GLN A 518 25.50 16.17 -1.44
C GLN A 518 24.98 15.44 -2.68
N MET A 519 25.75 15.43 -3.77
CA MET A 519 25.36 14.71 -4.98
C MET A 519 25.19 13.21 -4.70
N PHE A 520 26.13 12.59 -3.97
CA PHE A 520 26.02 11.22 -3.49
C PHE A 520 26.27 11.15 -1.98
N ALA A 521 25.68 10.17 -1.30
CA ALA A 521 25.99 9.92 0.11
C ALA A 521 27.44 9.45 0.32
N ALA A 522 28.08 8.85 -0.68
CA ALA A 522 29.52 8.62 -0.71
C ALA A 522 30.30 9.90 -0.36
N ASP A 523 29.90 11.05 -0.93
CA ASP A 523 30.51 12.36 -0.62
C ASP A 523 30.13 12.85 0.78
N THR A 524 28.87 12.64 1.18
CA THR A 524 28.38 13.00 2.53
C THR A 524 29.17 12.31 3.64
N PHE A 525 29.52 11.03 3.45
CA PHE A 525 30.23 10.24 4.44
C PHE A 525 31.74 10.12 4.17
N GLY A 526 32.24 10.65 3.06
CA GLY A 526 33.66 10.63 2.70
C GLY A 526 34.21 9.24 2.41
N VAL A 527 33.39 8.31 1.89
CA VAL A 527 33.79 6.93 1.59
C VAL A 527 33.38 6.57 0.17
N THR A 528 34.35 6.22 -0.67
CA THR A 528 34.10 5.78 -2.06
C THR A 528 33.98 4.26 -2.14
N PRO A 529 32.88 3.71 -2.73
CA PRO A 529 32.75 2.29 -3.00
C PRO A 529 33.50 1.87 -4.28
N ASP A 530 33.51 0.57 -4.58
CA ASP A 530 34.00 0.04 -5.86
C ASP A 530 32.95 0.17 -6.98
N LEU A 531 31.68 -0.01 -6.61
CA LEU A 531 30.51 0.16 -7.47
C LEU A 531 29.47 1.01 -6.73
N LEU A 532 28.75 1.85 -7.47
CA LEU A 532 27.63 2.63 -6.96
C LEU A 532 26.43 2.48 -7.88
N THR A 533 25.28 2.07 -7.34
CA THR A 533 24.04 1.97 -8.11
C THR A 533 23.17 3.20 -7.85
N PHE A 534 22.49 3.67 -8.90
CA PHE A 534 21.72 4.91 -8.83
C PHE A 534 20.42 4.79 -9.64
N GLY A 535 19.46 5.67 -9.37
CA GLY A 535 18.18 5.73 -10.06
C GLY A 535 17.27 6.82 -9.51
N LYS A 536 16.00 6.50 -9.24
CA LYS A 536 14.97 7.36 -8.61
C LYS A 536 15.16 8.86 -8.84
N GLY A 537 15.87 9.54 -7.93
CA GLY A 537 16.08 10.99 -7.93
C GLY A 537 16.67 11.55 -9.22
N LEU A 538 17.44 10.76 -9.97
CA LEU A 538 17.96 11.15 -11.29
C LEU A 538 16.87 11.49 -12.29
N GLY A 539 15.70 10.87 -12.18
CA GLY A 539 14.57 11.13 -13.05
C GLY A 539 13.94 12.51 -12.84
N GLY A 540 14.35 13.25 -11.80
CA GLY A 540 13.88 14.60 -11.45
C GLY A 540 12.42 14.64 -11.02
N SER A 541 11.53 14.50 -12.00
CA SER A 541 10.07 14.45 -11.88
C SER A 541 9.50 13.04 -12.09
N GLY A 542 10.31 12.00 -11.89
CA GLY A 542 9.86 10.60 -11.84
C GLY A 542 10.02 9.78 -13.13
N LEU A 543 10.82 10.24 -14.10
CA LEU A 543 11.14 9.43 -15.29
C LEU A 543 11.96 8.18 -14.89
N PRO A 544 11.66 6.99 -15.44
CA PRO A 544 12.35 5.76 -15.08
C PRO A 544 13.77 5.75 -15.65
N ILE A 545 14.76 5.82 -14.77
CA ILE A 545 16.18 5.70 -15.12
C ILE A 545 16.95 5.11 -13.95
N ALA A 546 17.95 4.29 -14.27
CA ALA A 546 18.88 3.73 -13.32
C ALA A 546 20.20 3.39 -13.99
N GLY A 547 21.24 3.17 -13.19
CA GLY A 547 22.53 2.77 -13.71
C GLY A 547 23.54 2.43 -12.62
N ILE A 548 24.76 2.18 -13.08
CA ILE A 548 25.89 1.80 -12.25
C ILE A 548 27.06 2.71 -12.59
N LEU A 549 27.67 3.30 -11.56
CA LEU A 549 29.00 3.89 -11.60
C LEU A 549 30.00 2.85 -11.10
N ALA A 550 31.12 2.73 -11.80
CA ALA A 550 32.14 1.71 -11.53
C ALA A 550 33.55 2.28 -11.65
N GLN A 551 34.48 1.70 -10.88
CA GLN A 551 35.91 1.87 -11.13
C GLN A 551 36.30 1.24 -12.48
N GLU A 552 37.35 1.78 -13.11
CA GLU A 552 37.87 1.32 -14.40
C GLU A 552 38.09 -0.20 -14.47
N ARG A 553 38.74 -0.73 -13.43
CA ARG A 553 39.16 -2.13 -13.32
C ARG A 553 38.01 -3.12 -13.28
N LEU A 554 36.78 -2.65 -13.10
CA LEU A 554 35.56 -3.46 -13.01
C LEU A 554 34.79 -3.50 -14.34
N THR A 555 35.35 -2.92 -15.40
CA THR A 555 34.87 -3.11 -16.76
C THR A 555 35.25 -4.52 -17.27
N GLY A 556 34.62 -4.96 -18.37
CA GLY A 556 34.95 -6.23 -19.03
C GLY A 556 33.80 -7.23 -19.09
N LEU A 557 32.78 -7.09 -18.24
CA LEU A 557 31.55 -7.86 -18.39
C LEU A 557 30.86 -7.46 -19.70
N GLU A 558 30.59 -8.44 -20.57
CA GLU A 558 29.95 -8.16 -21.84
C GLU A 558 28.56 -7.54 -21.65
N GLY A 559 28.27 -6.50 -22.42
CA GLY A 559 27.07 -5.68 -22.25
C GLY A 559 25.73 -6.38 -22.51
N HIS A 560 25.71 -7.68 -22.83
CA HIS A 560 24.49 -8.48 -22.95
C HIS A 560 24.12 -9.18 -21.63
N HIS A 561 25.04 -9.28 -20.66
CA HIS A 561 24.78 -9.85 -19.33
C HIS A 561 23.98 -8.91 -18.41
N ILE A 562 24.04 -7.60 -18.69
CA ILE A 562 23.26 -6.55 -18.03
C ILE A 562 22.62 -5.70 -19.12
N SER A 563 21.38 -6.03 -19.48
CA SER A 563 20.68 -5.33 -20.55
C SER A 563 19.18 -5.31 -20.30
N SER A 564 18.58 -4.15 -20.51
CA SER A 564 17.15 -3.92 -20.53
C SER A 564 16.76 -3.25 -21.84
N THR A 565 15.62 -3.64 -22.43
CA THR A 565 15.08 -3.01 -23.65
C THR A 565 14.91 -1.50 -23.48
N PHE A 566 14.53 -1.06 -22.28
CA PHE A 566 14.32 0.35 -21.95
C PHE A 566 15.53 1.01 -21.28
N GLY A 567 16.65 0.29 -21.15
CA GLY A 567 17.89 0.87 -20.67
C GLY A 567 18.42 1.94 -21.63
N ALA A 568 19.09 2.96 -21.09
CA ALA A 568 19.53 4.15 -21.82
C ALA A 568 18.37 4.85 -22.57
N ASN A 569 17.20 4.94 -21.94
CA ASN A 569 16.02 5.60 -22.48
C ASN A 569 16.31 7.08 -22.79
N LEU A 570 16.02 7.53 -24.02
CA LEU A 570 16.36 8.88 -24.47
C LEU A 570 15.59 9.98 -23.73
N LEU A 571 14.29 9.77 -23.48
CA LEU A 571 13.46 10.73 -22.73
C LEU A 571 13.95 10.87 -21.30
N ALA A 572 14.25 9.74 -20.64
CA ALA A 572 14.76 9.74 -19.29
C ALA A 572 16.18 10.31 -19.22
N ALA A 573 17.02 10.08 -20.23
CA ALA A 573 18.36 10.65 -20.31
C ALA A 573 18.33 12.18 -20.44
N ALA A 574 17.46 12.72 -21.30
CA ALA A 574 17.27 14.17 -21.43
C ALA A 574 16.78 14.80 -20.11
N ALA A 575 15.81 14.17 -19.44
CA ALA A 575 15.35 14.59 -18.12
C ALA A 575 16.47 14.53 -17.06
N ALA A 576 17.29 13.49 -17.08
CA ALA A 576 18.40 13.28 -16.16
C ALA A 576 19.53 14.30 -16.34
N VAL A 577 19.89 14.61 -17.58
CA VAL A 577 20.84 15.68 -17.93
C VAL A 577 20.39 17.02 -17.34
N LYS A 578 19.10 17.35 -17.53
CA LYS A 578 18.51 18.57 -16.98
C LYS A 578 18.44 18.54 -15.45
N THR A 579 18.14 17.38 -14.86
CA THR A 579 18.13 17.21 -13.40
C THR A 579 19.51 17.47 -12.81
N ILE A 580 20.57 16.87 -13.36
CA ILE A 580 21.96 17.11 -12.90
C ILE A 580 22.32 18.59 -13.03
N GLU A 581 21.94 19.25 -14.13
CA GLU A 581 22.17 20.68 -14.30
C GLU A 581 21.53 21.51 -13.19
N ILE A 582 20.25 21.28 -12.90
CA ILE A 582 19.50 21.99 -11.84
C ILE A 582 20.15 21.76 -10.48
N LEU A 583 20.50 20.53 -10.14
CA LEU A 583 21.14 20.18 -8.86
C LEU A 583 22.51 20.85 -8.68
N ARG A 584 23.23 21.13 -9.78
CA ARG A 584 24.53 21.83 -9.78
C ARG A 584 24.42 23.35 -9.74
N ARG A 585 23.21 23.92 -9.79
CA ARG A 585 23.04 25.38 -9.72
C ARG A 585 23.54 25.90 -8.37
N PRO A 586 24.25 27.04 -8.33
CA PRO A 586 24.73 27.63 -7.08
C PRO A 586 23.58 27.80 -6.07
N GLY A 587 23.78 27.36 -4.84
CA GLY A 587 22.80 27.48 -3.77
C GLY A 587 21.80 26.33 -3.66
N PHE A 588 21.71 25.43 -4.66
CA PHE A 588 20.69 24.36 -4.64
C PHE A 588 20.92 23.37 -3.50
N LEU A 589 22.11 22.79 -3.40
CA LEU A 589 22.42 21.82 -2.34
C LEU A 589 22.58 22.52 -0.98
N GLU A 590 23.00 23.78 -0.96
CA GLU A 590 22.96 24.63 0.25
C GLU A 590 21.54 24.75 0.79
N ASN A 591 20.54 25.00 -0.07
CA ASN A 591 19.13 25.02 0.32
C ASN A 591 18.69 23.67 0.90
N VAL A 592 19.05 22.55 0.25
CA VAL A 592 18.70 21.21 0.77
C VAL A 592 19.24 21.00 2.19
N ARG A 593 20.50 21.38 2.44
CA ARG A 593 21.10 21.28 3.77
C ARG A 593 20.42 22.20 4.78
N ALA A 594 20.15 23.45 4.40
CA ALA A 594 19.49 24.43 5.26
C ALA A 594 18.06 24.00 5.64
N VAL A 595 17.25 23.62 4.66
CA VAL A 595 15.86 23.16 4.88
C VAL A 595 15.84 21.83 5.63
N GLY A 596 16.73 20.89 5.30
CA GLY A 596 16.86 19.63 6.03
C GLY A 596 17.18 19.85 7.52
N ALA A 597 18.15 20.71 7.82
CA ALA A 597 18.50 21.08 9.20
C ALA A 597 17.33 21.76 9.94
N HIS A 598 16.60 22.65 9.25
CA HIS A 598 15.40 23.30 9.79
C HIS A 598 14.31 22.30 10.15
N VAL A 599 13.92 21.41 9.23
CA VAL A 599 12.90 20.37 9.46
C VAL A 599 13.32 19.43 10.59
N MET A 600 14.60 19.01 10.62
CA MET A 600 15.14 18.17 11.69
C MET A 600 15.02 18.85 13.06
N SER A 601 15.37 20.14 13.15
CA SER A 601 15.26 20.92 14.38
C SER A 601 13.81 20.99 14.87
N ARG A 602 12.87 21.33 13.98
CA ARG A 602 11.43 21.43 14.30
C ARG A 602 10.85 20.10 14.77
N LEU A 603 11.24 18.99 14.15
CA LEU A 603 10.77 17.65 14.54
C LEU A 603 11.36 17.19 15.88
N ARG A 604 12.64 17.49 16.16
CA ARG A 604 13.26 17.21 17.46
C ARG A 604 12.62 18.02 18.58
N GLU A 605 12.32 19.30 18.34
CA GLU A 605 11.58 20.12 19.29
C GLU A 605 10.18 19.54 19.57
N LEU A 606 9.48 19.09 18.52
CA LEU A 606 8.19 18.43 18.66
C LEU A 606 8.27 17.12 19.47
N ALA A 607 9.33 16.33 19.28
CA ALA A 607 9.53 15.08 20.01
C ALA A 607 9.60 15.28 21.53
N THR A 608 10.03 16.46 22.00
CA THR A 608 10.01 16.80 23.45
C THR A 608 8.59 16.94 24.03
N GLN A 609 7.59 17.11 23.17
CA GLN A 609 6.19 17.34 23.53
C GLN A 609 5.29 16.12 23.24
N VAL A 610 5.76 15.16 22.44
CA VAL A 610 4.98 14.02 21.94
C VAL A 610 5.64 12.71 22.40
N PRO A 611 5.12 12.06 23.46
CA PRO A 611 5.80 10.94 24.11
C PRO A 611 6.08 9.72 23.22
N PHE A 612 5.23 9.46 22.23
CA PHE A 612 5.40 8.32 21.32
C PHE A 612 6.43 8.57 20.21
N MET A 613 7.02 9.78 20.09
CA MET A 613 8.12 10.05 19.15
C MET A 613 9.46 9.61 19.77
N GLY A 614 9.84 8.35 19.55
CA GLY A 614 10.99 7.73 20.21
C GLY A 614 12.36 8.17 19.67
N ASP A 615 12.48 8.43 18.37
CA ASP A 615 13.73 8.90 17.74
C ASP A 615 13.44 9.74 16.50
N VAL A 616 14.26 10.77 16.27
CA VAL A 616 14.21 11.64 15.08
C VAL A 616 15.60 11.75 14.47
N ARG A 617 15.76 11.14 13.29
CA ARG A 617 17.06 10.93 12.63
C ARG A 617 16.98 11.15 11.12
N GLY A 618 18.13 11.34 10.49
CA GLY A 618 18.23 11.47 9.04
C GLY A 618 19.37 12.37 8.61
N GLU A 619 19.62 12.40 7.30
CA GLU A 619 20.59 13.26 6.63
C GLU A 619 19.90 14.05 5.51
N GLY A 620 20.23 15.34 5.37
CA GLY A 620 19.55 16.23 4.42
C GLY A 620 18.02 16.17 4.52
N LEU A 621 17.36 15.88 3.41
CA LEU A 621 15.89 15.70 3.32
C LEU A 621 15.50 14.22 3.29
N MET A 622 16.22 13.39 4.05
CA MET A 622 15.95 11.96 4.26
C MET A 622 15.66 11.67 5.74
N ILE A 623 14.53 12.15 6.26
CA ILE A 623 14.24 12.17 7.70
C ILE A 623 13.26 11.05 8.10
N GLY A 624 13.50 10.43 9.24
CA GLY A 624 12.65 9.41 9.86
C GLY A 624 12.26 9.81 11.27
N VAL A 625 10.97 9.67 11.58
CA VAL A 625 10.40 9.82 12.92
C VAL A 625 9.94 8.45 13.39
N GLU A 626 10.65 7.87 14.35
CA GLU A 626 10.33 6.59 14.95
C GLU A 626 9.19 6.75 15.96
N ILE A 627 8.19 5.88 15.86
CA ILE A 627 7.01 5.85 16.71
C ILE A 627 7.12 4.63 17.64
N VAL A 628 6.85 4.86 18.91
CA VAL A 628 6.94 3.86 19.96
C VAL A 628 5.70 3.86 20.85
N ASP A 629 5.42 2.75 21.49
CA ASP A 629 4.43 2.68 22.55
C ASP A 629 4.97 3.26 23.87
N SER A 630 4.16 3.17 24.93
CA SER A 630 4.50 3.65 26.28
C SER A 630 5.68 2.92 26.93
N ASP A 631 6.03 1.72 26.46
CA ASP A 631 7.19 0.95 26.95
C ASP A 631 8.45 1.26 26.13
N GLY A 632 8.33 2.11 25.11
CA GLY A 632 9.41 2.43 24.18
C GLY A 632 9.60 1.36 23.09
N GLU A 633 8.67 0.43 22.94
CA GLU A 633 8.70 -0.59 21.89
C GLU A 633 8.10 -0.07 20.57
N PRO A 634 8.53 -0.58 19.40
CA PRO A 634 8.00 -0.13 18.11
C PRO A 634 6.47 -0.23 17.97
N ASP A 635 5.81 0.87 17.59
CA ASP A 635 4.36 0.87 17.34
C ASP A 635 4.00 1.10 15.85
N PRO A 636 4.01 0.03 15.03
CA PRO A 636 3.61 0.12 13.63
C PRO A 636 2.11 0.43 13.43
N ALA A 637 1.25 0.13 14.41
CA ALA A 637 -0.17 0.39 14.30
C ALA A 637 -0.43 1.90 14.34
N LEU A 638 0.09 2.59 15.35
CA LEU A 638 0.04 4.05 15.44
C LEU A 638 0.76 4.71 14.27
N THR A 639 1.92 4.18 13.85
CA THR A 639 2.66 4.71 12.69
C THR A 639 1.81 4.72 11.42
N ASN A 640 1.14 3.61 11.10
CA ASN A 640 0.29 3.53 9.91
C ASN A 640 -0.97 4.39 10.07
N HIS A 641 -1.53 4.45 11.28
CA HIS A 641 -2.65 5.34 11.59
C HIS A 641 -2.31 6.82 11.36
N LEU A 642 -1.11 7.26 11.78
CA LEU A 642 -0.60 8.61 11.56
C LEU A 642 -0.42 8.91 10.07
N ALA A 643 0.13 7.96 9.30
CA ALA A 643 0.30 8.14 7.86
C ALA A 643 -1.04 8.28 7.13
N GLU A 644 -2.04 7.47 7.50
CA GLU A 644 -3.41 7.58 6.98
C GLU A 644 -4.07 8.90 7.38
N ARG A 645 -3.96 9.30 8.66
CA ARG A 645 -4.49 10.58 9.15
C ARG A 645 -3.79 11.77 8.54
N GLY A 646 -2.53 11.65 8.12
CA GLY A 646 -1.77 12.69 7.43
C GLY A 646 -2.56 13.34 6.28
N MET A 647 -3.34 12.55 5.54
CA MET A 647 -4.20 13.07 4.47
C MET A 647 -5.24 14.09 4.97
N ARG A 648 -5.81 13.90 6.17
CA ARG A 648 -6.74 14.87 6.79
C ARG A 648 -6.05 16.19 7.17
N HIS A 649 -4.73 16.17 7.34
CA HIS A 649 -3.90 17.35 7.56
C HIS A 649 -3.30 17.89 6.24
N GLY A 650 -3.71 17.33 5.10
CA GLY A 650 -3.20 17.68 3.77
C GLY A 650 -1.75 17.26 3.54
N LEU A 651 -1.32 16.14 4.12
CA LEU A 651 0.03 15.57 3.97
C LEU A 651 -0.03 14.19 3.29
N LEU A 652 0.92 13.91 2.40
CA LEU A 652 1.19 12.54 1.93
C LEU A 652 2.39 11.96 2.66
N LEU A 653 2.12 11.04 3.57
CA LEU A 653 3.13 10.37 4.37
C LEU A 653 3.30 8.91 3.96
N ARG A 654 4.50 8.39 4.16
CA ARG A 654 4.82 6.98 3.98
C ARG A 654 5.54 6.44 5.20
N THR A 655 5.28 5.18 5.51
CA THR A 655 5.91 4.49 6.63
C THR A 655 7.05 3.60 6.18
N SER A 656 8.00 3.29 7.07
CA SER A 656 8.88 2.14 6.89
C SER A 656 8.00 0.89 6.86
N LEU A 657 8.10 0.09 5.80
CA LEU A 657 7.44 -1.24 5.76
C LEU A 657 8.39 -2.37 6.15
N TYR A 658 9.68 -2.05 6.32
CA TYR A 658 10.75 -3.00 6.63
C TYR A 658 11.14 -2.83 8.10
N GLY A 659 11.81 -3.84 8.66
CA GLY A 659 12.14 -3.85 10.09
C GLY A 659 10.87 -3.91 10.93
N PHE A 660 10.74 -2.96 11.86
CA PHE A 660 9.63 -2.92 12.82
C PHE A 660 8.39 -2.23 12.28
N GLY A 661 8.47 -1.57 11.12
CA GLY A 661 7.30 -0.95 10.50
C GLY A 661 6.85 0.38 11.14
N ASN A 662 7.68 0.97 12.01
CA ASN A 662 7.27 2.00 12.97
C ASN A 662 7.85 3.41 12.72
N VAL A 663 8.30 3.71 11.50
CA VAL A 663 8.91 5.01 11.18
C VAL A 663 8.04 5.76 10.17
N VAL A 664 7.60 6.96 10.51
CA VAL A 664 7.06 7.93 9.55
C VAL A 664 8.23 8.57 8.81
N LYS A 665 8.25 8.47 7.48
CA LYS A 665 9.32 9.00 6.64
C LYS A 665 8.92 10.38 6.09
N VAL A 666 9.76 11.38 6.38
CA VAL A 666 9.64 12.76 5.89
C VAL A 666 10.76 13.02 4.89
N ARG A 667 10.40 12.94 3.61
CA ARG A 667 11.28 13.06 2.43
C ARG A 667 10.61 13.91 1.35
N PRO A 668 10.42 15.22 1.58
CA PRO A 668 9.81 16.11 0.60
C PRO A 668 10.74 16.33 -0.60
N PRO A 669 10.24 16.87 -1.74
CA PRO A 669 11.10 17.24 -2.86
C PRO A 669 12.21 18.21 -2.47
N LEU A 670 13.36 18.14 -3.15
CA LEU A 670 14.55 18.95 -2.82
C LEU A 670 14.39 20.43 -3.15
N ILE A 671 13.42 20.78 -3.98
CA ILE A 671 13.03 22.15 -4.30
C ILE A 671 12.23 22.85 -3.19
N MET A 672 11.94 22.14 -2.08
CA MET A 672 11.17 22.68 -0.98
C MET A 672 11.82 23.95 -0.43
N THR A 673 11.00 24.99 -0.32
CA THR A 673 11.37 26.27 0.29
C THR A 673 11.26 26.21 1.82
N THR A 674 11.86 27.18 2.52
CA THR A 674 11.71 27.28 3.98
C THR A 674 10.24 27.49 4.40
N GLU A 675 9.48 28.29 3.64
CA GLU A 675 8.04 28.54 3.91
C GLU A 675 7.20 27.27 3.76
N GLU A 676 7.44 26.48 2.71
CA GLU A 676 6.77 25.18 2.54
C GLU A 676 7.20 24.17 3.61
N ALA A 677 8.46 24.23 4.06
CA ALA A 677 8.94 23.41 5.17
C ALA A 677 8.27 23.81 6.50
N ASP A 678 8.03 25.10 6.73
CA ASP A 678 7.27 25.58 7.89
C ASP A 678 5.82 25.07 7.86
N ASP A 679 5.12 25.20 6.72
CA ASP A 679 3.75 24.66 6.56
C ASP A 679 3.71 23.14 6.79
N MET A 680 4.68 22.41 6.25
CA MET A 680 4.83 20.97 6.47
C MET A 680 5.03 20.65 7.97
N CYS A 681 5.96 21.33 8.63
CA CYS A 681 6.24 21.13 10.06
C CYS A 681 5.03 21.49 10.94
N ASP A 682 4.29 22.54 10.61
CA ASP A 682 3.08 22.94 11.33
C ASP A 682 1.95 21.91 11.19
N ARG A 683 1.78 21.34 9.99
CA ARG A 683 0.82 20.25 9.75
C ARG A 683 1.22 18.96 10.47
N LEU A 684 2.51 18.61 10.43
CA LEU A 684 3.05 17.46 11.16
C LEU A 684 2.85 17.65 12.67
N ARG A 685 3.15 18.84 13.21
CA ARG A 685 2.89 19.19 14.61
C ARG A 685 1.43 18.98 14.99
N ARG A 686 0.47 19.46 14.19
CA ARG A 686 -0.96 19.22 14.44
C ARG A 686 -1.30 17.72 14.40
N LEU A 687 -0.82 17.00 13.38
CA LEU A 687 -1.06 15.55 13.25
C LEU A 687 -0.58 14.77 14.48
N PHE A 688 0.64 15.03 14.95
CA PHE A 688 1.23 14.32 16.07
C PHE A 688 0.60 14.71 17.41
N LEU A 689 0.28 16.00 17.62
CA LEU A 689 -0.40 16.44 18.84
C LEU A 689 -1.85 15.94 18.92
N ASP A 690 -2.58 15.88 17.81
CA ASP A 690 -3.95 15.34 17.78
C ASP A 690 -4.03 13.83 18.06
N ALA A 691 -2.89 13.13 17.99
CA ALA A 691 -2.77 11.70 18.25
C ALA A 691 -2.18 11.40 19.64
N ALA A 692 -1.61 12.39 20.32
CA ALA A 692 -1.07 12.30 21.68
C ALA A 692 -2.18 12.57 22.71
#